data_AF-E8WKP3-F1
#
_entry.id   AF-E8WKP3-F1
#
_cell.length_a   1.000
_cell.length_b   1.000
_cell.length_c   1.000
_cell.angle_alpha   90.00
_cell.angle_beta   90.00
_cell.angle_gamma   90.00
#
_symmetry.space_group_name_H-M   'P 1'
#
loop_
_entity.id
_entity.type
_entity.pdbx_description
1 polymer ?
#
loop_
_entity_poly.entity_id
_entity_poly.type
_entity_poly.pdbx_seq_one_letter_code
_entity_poly.pdbx_strand_id
1 'polypeptide(L)'
;MESAQKILQFARPGTLIEFSLGSQKEIGLNKLINRLNFINFQEDSILVNFRHTKYPRTVSLEARPLPCLNNKLECRWTLSSETQPSIASCNFENIFIIDGTKLVVAVPELISITEQGAVFLLPDKCVEVNYRKTKRHACEGIQVELLQNSARFSGTLLDFSAVSFRVETDCSASNTFHWVNTEVPVQVVFSRDGATLFSGACRIISQTLGPRSRIYVMEPTENRMQRFKPKEIRSVRHELLPLPNATFRHPLSGKNIDLKVVDISGSGFSVQEEPESSVLLPGMIIPELELSIANGFNIKCLAQVIYRQVHQGSDGTGMVKCGLSFLDMDIREHVNLLSLLYLAKDKNSYLNTRANTEELWQFFFETGFIYPEKYAFVQANKARLKQMYETLYTQNPSIARHFIYQEKGTILGHMAMLRFYENTWLIHHHAANKTESSTAGLVVLNQLAHSINDCFNLHSAHMNYTICYYRPENKFPNRVFGTAAKLINDQKGCSIDTFAYLHYKRNFSETWSFSGPWELTRSTREDLRELEGFYEQESGGLMLHALNLEPEMLEYDGLVKEYQAIGFNLKRHCYSLRKNGEVKAVITVNLSDAGLNLSDLTNCMQVLILDPELFPKEIIFLSLSILTHKYEQNEIPVLVYPLSYVEAADIPYDKKYSLWCLNIPHSGTDFLKYLTGLVTRNKSRKAVA
;
A
#
# COMPACT_ATOMS: atom_id res chain seq x y z
N MET A 1 26.88 20.70 -33.94
CA MET A 1 25.98 20.32 -32.83
C MET A 1 24.57 20.86 -33.02
N GLU A 2 24.39 22.18 -33.17
CA GLU A 2 23.06 22.77 -33.42
C GLU A 2 22.39 22.25 -34.72
N SER A 3 23.17 22.05 -35.79
CA SER A 3 22.68 21.39 -37.02
C SER A 3 22.23 19.94 -36.75
N ALA A 4 23.01 19.16 -36.01
CA ALA A 4 22.65 17.79 -35.65
C ALA A 4 21.38 17.74 -34.79
N GLN A 5 21.15 18.73 -33.93
CA GLN A 5 19.92 18.88 -33.16
C GLN A 5 18.70 19.02 -34.06
N LYS A 6 18.74 19.96 -35.02
CA LYS A 6 17.64 20.22 -35.95
C LYS A 6 17.36 19.01 -36.84
N ILE A 7 18.42 18.35 -37.33
CA ILE A 7 18.30 17.13 -38.14
C ILE A 7 17.63 16.02 -37.35
N LEU A 8 18.06 15.76 -36.12
CA LEU A 8 17.49 14.69 -35.30
C LEU A 8 16.08 14.98 -34.79
N GLN A 9 15.75 16.26 -34.54
CA GLN A 9 14.37 16.67 -34.26
C GLN A 9 13.45 16.46 -35.46
N PHE A 10 13.97 16.65 -36.69
CA PHE A 10 13.19 16.46 -37.91
C PHE A 10 13.07 14.97 -38.28
N ALA A 11 14.18 14.23 -38.27
CA ALA A 11 14.25 12.81 -38.61
C ALA A 11 13.57 11.91 -37.56
N ARG A 12 13.57 12.33 -36.29
CA ARG A 12 12.87 11.66 -35.19
C ARG A 12 12.03 12.67 -34.41
N PRO A 13 10.86 13.09 -34.96
CA PRO A 13 9.97 14.04 -34.32
C PRO A 13 9.66 13.66 -32.87
N GLY A 14 9.73 14.64 -31.98
CA GLY A 14 9.52 14.44 -30.55
C GLY A 14 10.72 13.88 -29.78
N THR A 15 11.92 13.88 -30.37
CA THR A 15 13.13 13.59 -29.60
C THR A 15 13.62 14.83 -28.86
N LEU A 16 13.62 14.80 -27.53
CA LEU A 16 14.36 15.80 -26.74
C LEU A 16 15.87 15.53 -26.89
N ILE A 17 16.62 16.57 -27.27
CA ILE A 17 18.05 16.50 -27.51
C ILE A 17 18.74 17.43 -26.53
N GLU A 18 19.60 16.88 -25.69
CA GLU A 18 20.37 17.63 -24.70
C GLU A 18 21.83 17.22 -24.84
N PHE A 19 22.59 18.02 -25.59
CA PHE A 19 24.02 17.79 -25.70
C PHE A 19 24.73 18.23 -24.43
N SER A 20 25.47 17.31 -23.80
CA SER A 20 26.33 17.67 -22.67
C SER A 20 27.56 18.42 -23.18
N LEU A 21 27.73 19.69 -22.79
CA LEU A 21 28.93 20.46 -23.11
C LEU A 21 30.20 19.70 -22.64
N GLY A 22 31.22 19.63 -23.50
CA GLY A 22 32.48 18.93 -23.20
C GLY A 22 32.46 17.40 -23.35
N SER A 23 31.34 16.78 -23.74
CA SER A 23 31.23 15.32 -23.92
C SER A 23 31.80 14.78 -25.24
N GLN A 24 32.43 15.63 -26.05
CA GLN A 24 32.98 15.24 -27.34
C GLN A 24 34.17 14.32 -27.14
N LYS A 25 34.08 13.09 -27.66
CA LYS A 25 35.17 12.12 -27.65
C LYS A 25 35.43 11.62 -29.06
N GLU A 26 36.69 11.65 -29.45
CA GLU A 26 37.12 11.03 -30.69
C GLU A 26 37.12 9.50 -30.54
N ILE A 27 36.51 8.79 -31.48
CA ILE A 27 36.52 7.33 -31.54
C ILE A 27 37.18 6.87 -32.84
N GLY A 28 38.03 5.86 -32.74
CA GLY A 28 38.72 5.28 -33.89
C GLY A 28 37.84 4.29 -34.68
N LEU A 29 38.25 4.02 -35.91
CA LEU A 29 37.59 3.15 -36.89
C LEU A 29 37.14 1.79 -36.33
N ASN A 30 38.00 1.06 -35.61
CA ASN A 30 37.63 -0.26 -35.07
C ASN A 30 36.42 -0.20 -34.13
N LYS A 31 36.31 0.86 -33.32
CA LYS A 31 35.17 1.04 -32.42
C LYS A 31 33.90 1.42 -33.17
N LEU A 32 34.03 2.20 -34.25
CA LEU A 32 32.94 2.53 -35.15
C LEU A 32 32.39 1.29 -35.86
N ILE A 33 33.26 0.44 -36.40
CA ILE A 33 32.91 -0.83 -37.05
C ILE A 33 32.16 -1.74 -36.07
N ASN A 34 32.69 -1.95 -34.87
CA ASN A 34 32.05 -2.79 -33.86
C ASN A 34 30.65 -2.29 -33.47
N ARG A 35 30.44 -0.97 -33.42
CA ARG A 35 29.10 -0.39 -33.18
C ARG A 35 28.14 -0.63 -34.33
N LEU A 36 28.58 -0.44 -35.57
CA LEU A 36 27.75 -0.69 -36.74
C LEU A 36 27.36 -2.17 -36.82
N ASN A 37 28.28 -3.08 -36.49
CA ASN A 37 28.00 -4.52 -36.38
C ASN A 37 27.05 -4.84 -35.23
N PHE A 38 27.15 -4.16 -34.09
CA PHE A 38 26.18 -4.31 -33.01
C PHE A 38 24.78 -3.85 -33.42
N ILE A 39 24.66 -2.73 -34.13
CA ILE A 39 23.38 -2.25 -34.67
C ILE A 39 22.80 -3.24 -35.69
N ASN A 40 23.64 -3.77 -36.58
CA ASN A 40 23.25 -4.83 -37.50
C ASN A 40 22.74 -6.08 -36.74
N PHE A 41 23.45 -6.51 -35.69
CA PHE A 41 23.06 -7.65 -34.85
C PHE A 41 21.73 -7.43 -34.11
N GLN A 42 21.41 -6.18 -33.75
CA GLN A 42 20.11 -5.81 -33.16
C GLN A 42 19.01 -5.55 -34.20
N GLU A 43 19.30 -5.70 -35.49
CA GLU A 43 18.41 -5.36 -36.62
C GLU A 43 17.90 -3.91 -36.62
N ASP A 44 18.67 -3.00 -36.02
CA ASP A 44 18.33 -1.58 -35.89
C ASP A 44 18.89 -0.75 -37.08
N SER A 45 18.60 0.55 -37.10
CA SER A 45 18.90 1.46 -38.21
C SER A 45 19.79 2.64 -37.79
N ILE A 46 20.46 3.20 -38.78
CA ILE A 46 21.23 4.45 -38.70
C ILE A 46 20.55 5.52 -39.56
N LEU A 47 20.88 6.78 -39.32
CA LEU A 47 20.39 7.91 -40.10
C LEU A 47 21.47 8.38 -41.07
N VAL A 48 21.16 8.39 -42.35
CA VAL A 48 22.02 8.92 -43.42
C VAL A 48 21.49 10.29 -43.82
N ASN A 49 22.30 11.33 -43.68
CA ASN A 49 21.87 12.72 -43.81
C ASN A 49 22.42 13.36 -45.08
N PHE A 50 21.53 14.03 -45.82
CA PHE A 50 21.81 14.73 -47.07
C PHE A 50 21.38 16.19 -46.97
N ARG A 51 22.26 17.12 -47.34
CA ARG A 51 21.96 18.56 -47.37
C ARG A 51 21.40 18.96 -48.72
N HIS A 52 20.26 19.63 -48.74
CA HIS A 52 19.68 20.14 -49.98
C HIS A 52 20.56 21.24 -50.58
N THR A 53 20.80 21.17 -51.89
CA THR A 53 21.72 22.07 -52.60
C THR A 53 21.23 23.52 -52.65
N LYS A 54 19.91 23.75 -52.69
CA LYS A 54 19.31 25.10 -52.83
C LYS A 54 18.69 25.69 -51.57
N TYR A 55 18.36 24.86 -50.57
CA TYR A 55 17.59 25.29 -49.41
C TYR A 55 18.32 24.85 -48.15
N PRO A 56 18.27 25.62 -47.04
CA PRO A 56 18.91 25.25 -45.78
C PRO A 56 18.12 24.15 -45.05
N ARG A 57 17.90 23.02 -45.73
CA ARG A 57 17.19 21.83 -45.23
C ARG A 57 18.06 20.58 -45.39
N THR A 58 17.94 19.67 -44.44
CA THR A 58 18.54 18.34 -44.49
C THR A 58 17.44 17.30 -44.69
N VAL A 59 17.70 16.34 -45.56
CA VAL A 59 16.90 15.14 -45.80
C VAL A 59 17.62 13.98 -45.12
N SER A 60 16.93 13.25 -44.25
CA SER A 60 17.48 12.09 -43.55
C SER A 60 16.77 10.82 -44.01
N LEU A 61 17.54 9.78 -44.32
CA LEU A 61 17.04 8.46 -44.66
C LEU A 61 17.46 7.47 -43.57
N GLU A 62 16.53 6.63 -43.10
CA GLU A 62 16.88 5.49 -42.25
C GLU A 62 17.43 4.35 -43.10
N ALA A 63 18.51 3.73 -42.62
CA ALA A 63 19.19 2.64 -43.30
C ALA A 63 19.63 1.57 -42.30
N ARG A 64 19.47 0.29 -42.65
CA ARG A 64 20.03 -0.83 -41.89
C ARG A 64 21.46 -1.10 -42.36
N PRO A 65 22.46 -1.02 -41.47
CA PRO A 65 23.82 -1.40 -41.83
C PRO A 65 23.90 -2.91 -42.07
N LEU A 66 24.66 -3.33 -43.07
CA LEU A 66 25.09 -4.71 -43.27
C LEU A 66 26.38 -4.98 -42.46
N PRO A 67 26.78 -6.26 -42.27
CA PRO A 67 28.02 -6.59 -41.60
C PRO A 67 29.23 -5.86 -42.21
N CYS A 68 29.90 -5.08 -41.37
CA CYS A 68 31.06 -4.26 -41.72
C CYS A 68 32.33 -4.97 -41.25
N LEU A 69 33.12 -5.51 -42.18
CA LEU A 69 34.35 -6.26 -41.87
C LEU A 69 35.60 -5.37 -41.86
N ASN A 70 35.60 -4.30 -42.66
CA ASN A 70 36.70 -3.35 -42.82
C ASN A 70 36.15 -1.91 -42.68
N ASN A 71 36.77 -0.92 -43.33
CA ASN A 71 36.26 0.44 -43.42
C ASN A 71 35.17 0.64 -44.49
N LYS A 72 34.65 -0.43 -45.11
CA LYS A 72 33.57 -0.33 -46.11
C LYS A 72 32.23 -0.68 -45.47
N LEU A 73 31.37 0.32 -45.31
CA LEU A 73 30.01 0.17 -44.79
C LEU A 73 29.03 0.10 -45.95
N GLU A 74 28.25 -0.97 -46.00
CA GLU A 74 27.10 -1.10 -46.89
C GLU A 74 25.81 -0.98 -46.07
N CYS A 75 24.82 -0.25 -46.58
CA CYS A 75 23.55 -0.04 -45.90
C CYS A 75 22.39 -0.24 -46.87
N ARG A 76 21.27 -0.76 -46.37
CA ARG A 76 20.00 -0.87 -47.11
C ARG A 76 18.96 0.09 -46.55
N TRP A 77 18.21 0.78 -47.40
CA TRP A 77 17.15 1.69 -46.95
C TRP A 77 16.01 0.91 -46.28
N THR A 78 15.41 1.46 -45.22
CA THR A 78 14.28 0.82 -44.51
C THR A 78 12.92 1.03 -45.19
N LEU A 79 12.74 2.12 -45.94
CA LEU A 79 11.50 2.45 -46.65
C LEU A 79 11.56 2.02 -48.13
N SER A 80 10.41 1.66 -48.71
CA SER A 80 10.28 1.38 -50.15
C SER A 80 10.43 2.67 -50.99
N SER A 81 10.90 2.54 -52.24
CA SER A 81 11.24 3.66 -53.12
C SER A 81 10.10 4.69 -53.32
N GLU A 82 8.83 4.27 -53.25
CA GLU A 82 7.67 5.16 -53.38
C GLU A 82 7.46 6.11 -52.18
N THR A 83 8.02 5.78 -51.01
CA THR A 83 7.85 6.55 -49.76
C THR A 83 9.11 7.31 -49.35
N GLN A 84 10.20 7.19 -50.12
CA GLN A 84 11.46 7.86 -49.82
C GLN A 84 11.45 9.33 -50.28
N PRO A 85 11.93 10.27 -49.44
CA PRO A 85 12.13 11.63 -49.87
C PRO A 85 13.23 11.71 -50.95
N SER A 86 12.96 12.43 -52.04
CA SER A 86 13.91 12.55 -53.15
C SER A 86 15.22 13.21 -52.71
N ILE A 87 16.33 12.51 -52.94
CA ILE A 87 17.69 12.99 -52.66
C ILE A 87 18.41 13.54 -53.90
N ALA A 88 17.76 13.58 -55.06
CA ALA A 88 18.37 13.98 -56.34
C ALA A 88 18.95 15.40 -56.34
N SER A 89 18.43 16.29 -55.48
CA SER A 89 18.91 17.67 -55.30
C SER A 89 19.70 17.87 -54.00
N CYS A 90 20.25 16.80 -53.42
CA CYS A 90 20.95 16.84 -52.14
C CYS A 90 22.37 16.28 -52.24
N ASN A 91 23.27 16.83 -51.44
CA ASN A 91 24.63 16.32 -51.26
C ASN A 91 24.71 15.54 -49.95
N PHE A 92 25.40 14.40 -49.96
CA PHE A 92 25.65 13.66 -48.72
C PHE A 92 26.42 14.52 -47.71
N GLU A 93 26.04 14.45 -46.44
CA GLU A 93 26.64 15.26 -45.36
C GLU A 93 27.31 14.41 -44.28
N ASN A 94 26.59 13.48 -43.67
CA ASN A 94 27.10 12.63 -42.59
C ASN A 94 26.17 11.44 -42.29
N ILE A 95 26.64 10.53 -41.44
CA ILE A 95 25.86 9.45 -40.84
C ILE A 95 25.76 9.68 -39.33
N PHE A 96 24.55 9.52 -38.80
CA PHE A 96 24.24 9.50 -37.38
C PHE A 96 23.95 8.08 -36.92
N ILE A 97 24.69 7.65 -35.90
CA ILE A 97 24.57 6.34 -35.27
C ILE A 97 24.15 6.60 -33.83
N ILE A 98 22.94 6.17 -33.49
CA ILE A 98 22.37 6.37 -32.15
C ILE A 98 22.59 5.08 -31.35
N ASP A 99 23.36 5.17 -30.27
CA ASP A 99 23.70 4.07 -29.38
C ASP A 99 23.36 4.47 -27.93
N GLY A 100 22.13 4.18 -27.51
CA GLY A 100 21.62 4.54 -26.18
C GLY A 100 21.58 6.06 -25.94
N THR A 101 22.44 6.56 -25.04
CA THR A 101 22.60 8.00 -24.74
C THR A 101 23.60 8.70 -25.65
N LYS A 102 24.29 7.95 -26.52
CA LYS A 102 25.39 8.44 -27.34
C LYS A 102 24.96 8.58 -28.79
N LEU A 103 25.42 9.66 -29.41
CA LEU A 103 25.34 9.86 -30.86
C LEU A 103 26.77 9.83 -31.39
N VAL A 104 27.02 8.96 -32.35
CA VAL A 104 28.23 9.04 -33.17
C VAL A 104 27.89 9.76 -34.46
N VAL A 105 28.66 10.80 -34.74
CA VAL A 105 28.62 11.53 -36.00
C VAL A 105 29.84 11.11 -36.82
N ALA A 106 29.60 10.33 -37.86
CA ALA A 106 30.61 9.93 -38.82
C ALA A 106 30.44 10.72 -40.12
N VAL A 107 31.54 11.15 -40.71
CA VAL A 107 31.56 11.80 -42.04
C VAL A 107 32.33 10.89 -42.99
N PRO A 108 31.72 9.79 -43.46
CA PRO A 108 32.36 8.91 -44.42
C PRO A 108 32.40 9.50 -45.82
N GLU A 109 33.20 8.91 -46.69
CA GLU A 109 33.13 9.17 -48.14
C GLU A 109 31.99 8.35 -48.74
N LEU A 110 31.09 8.97 -49.51
CA LEU A 110 30.06 8.25 -50.25
C LEU A 110 30.67 7.63 -51.51
N ILE A 111 30.71 6.30 -51.58
CA ILE A 111 31.25 5.56 -52.73
C ILE A 111 30.17 5.41 -53.81
N SER A 112 28.98 4.95 -53.43
CA SER A 112 27.87 4.75 -54.36
C SER A 112 26.52 4.83 -53.66
N ILE A 113 25.50 5.19 -54.42
CA ILE A 113 24.12 5.27 -53.97
C ILE A 113 23.18 4.66 -55.01
N THR A 114 22.21 3.90 -54.55
CA THR A 114 21.21 3.19 -55.37
C THR A 114 19.84 3.30 -54.72
N GLU A 115 18.80 2.86 -55.43
CA GLU A 115 17.44 2.77 -54.89
C GLU A 115 17.30 1.79 -53.71
N GLN A 116 18.23 0.85 -53.54
CA GLN A 116 18.19 -0.16 -52.48
C GLN A 116 19.04 0.22 -51.27
N GLY A 117 20.04 1.09 -51.44
CA GLY A 117 21.00 1.38 -50.39
C GLY A 117 22.14 2.30 -50.81
N ALA A 118 23.12 2.44 -49.92
CA ALA A 118 24.34 3.21 -50.16
C ALA A 118 25.57 2.49 -49.59
N VAL A 119 26.72 2.79 -50.18
CA VAL A 119 28.03 2.27 -49.80
C VAL A 119 28.93 3.43 -49.42
N PHE A 120 29.59 3.30 -48.27
CA PHE A 120 30.39 4.35 -47.63
C PHE A 120 31.80 3.84 -47.28
N LEU A 121 32.80 4.70 -47.42
CA LEU A 121 34.13 4.51 -46.83
C LEU A 121 34.18 5.22 -45.48
N LEU A 122 34.25 4.45 -44.40
CA LEU A 122 34.31 4.95 -43.04
C LEU A 122 35.61 5.71 -42.78
N PRO A 123 35.56 6.85 -42.05
CA PRO A 123 36.75 7.61 -41.71
C PRO A 123 37.54 6.92 -40.59
N ASP A 124 38.84 7.19 -40.50
CA ASP A 124 39.71 6.66 -39.44
C ASP A 124 39.26 7.08 -38.03
N LYS A 125 38.60 8.24 -37.95
CA LYS A 125 38.15 8.86 -36.72
C LYS A 125 36.78 9.51 -36.89
N CYS A 126 35.96 9.45 -35.86
CA CYS A 126 34.67 10.15 -35.81
C CYS A 126 34.38 10.67 -34.39
N VAL A 127 33.33 11.47 -34.25
CA VAL A 127 33.01 12.15 -33.00
C VAL A 127 31.83 11.46 -32.32
N GLU A 128 32.05 11.01 -31.08
CA GLU A 128 31.02 10.58 -30.14
C GLU A 128 30.63 11.76 -29.25
N VAL A 129 29.33 11.97 -29.07
CA VAL A 129 28.77 12.98 -28.15
C VAL A 129 27.67 12.37 -27.31
N ASN A 130 27.54 12.80 -26.07
CA ASN A 130 26.36 12.49 -25.28
C ASN A 130 25.19 13.31 -25.84
N TYR A 131 24.21 12.59 -26.35
CA TYR A 131 23.06 13.11 -27.10
C TYR A 131 21.82 13.30 -26.21
N ARG A 132 21.77 12.55 -25.09
CA ARG A 132 20.70 12.60 -24.10
C ARG A 132 21.25 12.36 -22.69
N LYS A 133 20.59 12.95 -21.68
CA LYS A 133 20.90 12.71 -20.25
C LYS A 133 20.38 11.37 -19.71
N THR A 134 19.31 10.82 -20.31
CA THR A 134 18.65 9.58 -19.85
C THR A 134 18.34 8.66 -21.04
N LYS A 135 18.52 7.35 -20.86
CA LYS A 135 18.12 6.34 -21.84
C LYS A 135 16.59 6.29 -21.99
N ARG A 136 16.12 6.06 -23.21
CA ARG A 136 14.69 5.83 -23.49
C ARG A 136 14.42 4.35 -23.72
N HIS A 137 13.21 3.93 -23.37
CA HIS A 137 12.75 2.55 -23.40
C HIS A 137 11.46 2.50 -24.21
N ALA A 138 11.47 1.70 -25.28
CA ALA A 138 10.27 1.41 -26.06
C ALA A 138 9.19 0.78 -25.18
N CYS A 139 7.93 1.08 -25.49
CA CYS A 139 6.75 0.56 -24.83
C CYS A 139 5.83 -0.07 -25.86
N GLU A 140 5.18 -1.16 -25.44
CA GLU A 140 4.21 -1.87 -26.27
C GLU A 140 2.96 -2.17 -25.44
N GLY A 141 1.78 -2.01 -26.05
CA GLY A 141 0.51 -2.33 -25.41
C GLY A 141 0.20 -1.50 -24.15
N ILE A 142 0.65 -0.25 -24.09
CA ILE A 142 0.30 0.70 -23.03
C ILE A 142 -0.68 1.73 -23.61
N GLN A 143 -1.90 1.74 -23.06
CA GLN A 143 -2.93 2.71 -23.41
C GLN A 143 -2.72 4.00 -22.65
N VAL A 144 -2.96 5.13 -23.32
CA VAL A 144 -2.82 6.47 -22.75
C VAL A 144 -4.13 7.23 -22.87
N GLU A 145 -4.52 7.88 -21.78
CA GLU A 145 -5.57 8.88 -21.79
C GLU A 145 -4.99 10.25 -21.44
N LEU A 146 -5.29 11.23 -22.28
CA LEU A 146 -4.91 12.62 -22.15
C LEU A 146 -6.16 13.43 -21.83
N LEU A 147 -6.16 14.11 -20.69
CA LEU A 147 -7.29 14.85 -20.15
C LEU A 147 -6.91 16.31 -19.88
N GLN A 148 -7.63 17.24 -20.50
CA GLN A 148 -7.47 18.68 -20.25
C GLN A 148 -8.80 19.39 -20.46
N ASN A 149 -9.31 20.12 -19.46
CA ASN A 149 -10.53 20.93 -19.55
C ASN A 149 -11.73 20.18 -20.17
N SER A 150 -11.94 18.93 -19.76
CA SER A 150 -12.97 18.00 -20.30
C SER A 150 -12.70 17.43 -21.71
N ALA A 151 -11.65 17.89 -22.41
CA ALA A 151 -11.17 17.22 -23.61
C ALA A 151 -10.45 15.92 -23.23
N ARG A 152 -10.84 14.82 -23.86
CA ARG A 152 -10.27 13.47 -23.64
C ARG A 152 -9.75 12.92 -24.94
N PHE A 153 -8.46 12.60 -25.01
CA PHE A 153 -7.84 11.94 -26.15
C PHE A 153 -7.30 10.58 -25.71
N SER A 154 -7.54 9.57 -26.54
CA SER A 154 -7.00 8.23 -26.34
C SER A 154 -5.80 8.02 -27.26
N GLY A 155 -4.87 7.18 -26.84
CA GLY A 155 -3.61 6.99 -27.54
C GLY A 155 -2.78 5.85 -26.96
N THR A 156 -1.53 5.77 -27.40
CA THR A 156 -0.56 4.77 -26.95
C THR A 156 0.75 5.41 -26.51
N LEU A 157 1.42 4.77 -25.56
CA LEU A 157 2.75 5.18 -25.12
C LEU A 157 3.78 4.54 -26.05
N LEU A 158 4.56 5.35 -26.76
CA LEU A 158 5.58 4.88 -27.69
C LEU A 158 6.88 4.52 -26.95
N ASP A 159 7.34 5.42 -26.08
CA ASP A 159 8.52 5.20 -25.25
C ASP A 159 8.58 6.19 -24.08
N PHE A 160 9.43 5.89 -23.10
CA PHE A 160 9.69 6.76 -21.95
C PHE A 160 11.15 6.75 -21.52
N SER A 161 11.54 7.76 -20.77
CA SER A 161 12.67 7.74 -19.82
C SER A 161 12.16 8.09 -18.43
N ALA A 162 13.04 8.07 -17.42
CA ALA A 162 12.69 8.48 -16.05
C ALA A 162 12.26 9.96 -15.90
N VAL A 163 12.33 10.78 -16.96
CA VAL A 163 11.98 12.21 -16.90
C VAL A 163 10.99 12.67 -17.98
N SER A 164 10.80 11.91 -19.06
CA SER A 164 9.86 12.28 -20.12
C SER A 164 9.38 11.09 -20.94
N PHE A 165 8.24 11.21 -21.60
CA PHE A 165 7.61 10.15 -22.37
C PHE A 165 6.99 10.67 -23.67
N ARG A 166 6.84 9.78 -24.66
CA ARG A 166 6.22 10.06 -25.96
C ARG A 166 4.89 9.34 -26.06
N VAL A 167 3.85 10.09 -26.35
CA VAL A 167 2.49 9.58 -26.52
C VAL A 167 2.04 9.86 -27.94
N GLU A 168 1.53 8.86 -28.62
CA GLU A 168 0.76 9.03 -29.84
C GLU A 168 -0.72 9.06 -29.50
N THR A 169 -1.46 10.04 -30.03
CA THR A 169 -2.90 10.19 -29.81
C THR A 169 -3.62 10.30 -31.13
N ASP A 170 -4.81 9.71 -31.19
CA ASP A 170 -5.66 9.76 -32.38
C ASP A 170 -6.77 10.80 -32.23
N CYS A 171 -7.12 11.42 -33.35
CA CYS A 171 -8.26 12.32 -33.46
C CYS A 171 -9.53 11.48 -33.69
N SER A 172 -10.49 11.51 -32.76
CA SER A 172 -11.82 10.94 -32.96
C SER A 172 -12.78 11.98 -33.55
N ALA A 173 -13.91 11.54 -34.14
CA ALA A 173 -14.91 12.45 -34.70
C ALA A 173 -15.49 13.46 -33.68
N SER A 174 -15.34 13.20 -32.37
CA SER A 174 -15.85 14.02 -31.28
C SER A 174 -14.84 15.03 -30.71
N ASN A 175 -13.56 14.94 -31.07
CA ASN A 175 -12.49 15.73 -30.46
C ASN A 175 -11.61 16.34 -31.54
N THR A 176 -11.21 17.60 -31.37
CA THR A 176 -10.20 18.23 -32.23
C THR A 176 -8.96 18.57 -31.43
N PHE A 177 -7.78 18.34 -32.00
CA PHE A 177 -6.51 18.67 -31.33
C PHE A 177 -6.35 20.18 -31.03
N HIS A 178 -7.19 21.05 -31.58
CA HIS A 178 -7.25 22.47 -31.18
C HIS A 178 -7.71 22.69 -29.74
N TRP A 179 -8.33 21.67 -29.11
CA TRP A 179 -8.74 21.75 -27.70
C TRP A 179 -7.60 21.51 -26.72
N VAL A 180 -6.43 21.05 -27.19
CA VAL A 180 -5.25 20.86 -26.35
C VAL A 180 -4.44 22.16 -26.33
N ASN A 181 -4.44 22.85 -25.20
CA ASN A 181 -3.56 23.97 -24.91
C ASN A 181 -2.21 23.43 -24.40
N THR A 182 -1.15 23.59 -25.21
CA THR A 182 0.20 23.10 -24.89
C THR A 182 0.92 23.93 -23.82
N GLU A 183 0.41 25.11 -23.46
CA GLU A 183 1.04 26.01 -22.47
C GLU A 183 0.63 25.69 -21.03
N VAL A 184 -0.40 24.87 -20.83
CA VAL A 184 -0.89 24.50 -19.49
C VAL A 184 -0.74 22.99 -19.27
N PRO A 185 -0.60 22.53 -18.00
CA PRO A 185 -0.49 21.11 -17.71
C PRO A 185 -1.68 20.30 -18.21
N VAL A 186 -1.41 19.04 -18.50
CA VAL A 186 -2.37 18.05 -18.98
C VAL A 186 -2.32 16.86 -18.04
N GLN A 187 -3.48 16.31 -17.67
CA GLN A 187 -3.51 15.08 -16.89
C GLN A 187 -3.33 13.90 -17.83
N VAL A 188 -2.38 13.02 -17.51
CA VAL A 188 -2.06 11.84 -18.30
C VAL A 188 -2.26 10.60 -17.46
N VAL A 189 -2.89 9.57 -18.03
CA VAL A 189 -3.09 8.26 -17.40
C VAL A 189 -2.53 7.18 -18.31
N PHE A 190 -1.67 6.31 -17.79
CA PHE A 190 -1.23 5.09 -18.46
C PHE A 190 -1.98 3.90 -17.90
N SER A 191 -2.44 3.00 -18.76
CA SER A 191 -3.08 1.76 -18.34
C SER A 191 -2.70 0.58 -19.24
N ARG A 192 -2.80 -0.61 -18.66
CA ARG A 192 -2.72 -1.89 -19.38
C ARG A 192 -3.77 -2.82 -18.78
N ASP A 193 -4.56 -3.47 -19.64
CA ASP A 193 -5.61 -4.41 -19.23
C ASP A 193 -6.57 -3.84 -18.17
N GLY A 194 -6.87 -2.54 -18.27
CA GLY A 194 -7.71 -1.81 -17.31
C GLY A 194 -7.03 -1.38 -16.01
N ALA A 195 -5.81 -1.86 -15.73
CA ALA A 195 -5.03 -1.44 -14.56
C ALA A 195 -4.24 -0.16 -14.84
N THR A 196 -4.38 0.84 -13.97
CA THR A 196 -3.62 2.09 -14.05
C THR A 196 -2.16 1.86 -13.63
N LEU A 197 -1.22 2.26 -14.48
CA LEU A 197 0.22 2.15 -14.28
C LEU A 197 0.90 3.48 -13.96
N PHE A 198 0.27 4.60 -14.29
CA PHE A 198 0.74 5.95 -13.98
C PHE A 198 -0.43 6.93 -14.10
N SER A 199 -0.45 7.95 -13.25
CA SER A 199 -1.37 9.08 -13.39
C SER A 199 -0.71 10.34 -12.82
N GLY A 200 -0.69 11.43 -13.59
CA GLY A 200 -0.08 12.67 -13.16
C GLY A 200 -0.25 13.83 -14.12
N ALA A 201 -0.06 15.04 -13.60
CA ALA A 201 -0.01 16.26 -14.38
C ALA A 201 1.33 16.34 -15.13
N CYS A 202 1.25 16.66 -16.41
CA CYS A 202 2.39 16.65 -17.32
C CYS A 202 2.41 17.89 -18.19
N ARG A 203 3.61 18.40 -18.49
CA ARG A 203 3.82 19.52 -19.41
C ARG A 203 4.11 18.98 -20.81
N ILE A 204 3.46 19.55 -21.82
CA ILE A 204 3.80 19.27 -23.22
C ILE A 204 5.04 20.07 -23.58
N ILE A 205 6.10 19.37 -23.98
CA ILE A 205 7.38 19.98 -24.38
C ILE A 205 7.42 20.22 -25.89
N SER A 206 6.85 19.29 -26.66
CA SER A 206 6.73 19.42 -28.12
C SER A 206 5.62 18.53 -28.66
N GLN A 207 5.16 18.83 -29.87
CA GLN A 207 4.15 18.05 -30.58
C GLN A 207 4.44 17.98 -32.09
N THR A 208 3.92 16.94 -32.76
CA THR A 208 3.83 16.90 -34.23
C THR A 208 2.54 17.56 -34.73
N LEU A 209 2.51 17.96 -36.01
CA LEU A 209 1.37 18.64 -36.64
C LEU A 209 0.51 17.72 -37.52
N GLY A 210 0.41 16.44 -37.17
CA GLY A 210 -0.40 15.48 -37.93
C GLY A 210 -1.91 15.77 -37.82
N PRO A 211 -2.68 15.62 -38.92
CA PRO A 211 -4.11 15.91 -38.93
C PRO A 211 -4.97 14.79 -38.32
N ARG A 212 -4.48 13.54 -38.33
CA ARG A 212 -5.20 12.36 -37.80
C ARG A 212 -4.60 11.80 -36.51
N SER A 213 -3.28 11.84 -36.40
CA SER A 213 -2.53 11.46 -35.21
C SER A 213 -1.58 12.60 -34.84
N ARG A 214 -1.38 12.81 -33.54
CA ARG A 214 -0.33 13.67 -33.00
C ARG A 214 0.51 12.92 -31.99
N ILE A 215 1.81 13.13 -32.10
CA ILE A 215 2.80 12.66 -31.13
C ILE A 215 3.14 13.84 -30.22
N TYR A 216 2.97 13.63 -28.92
CA TYR A 216 3.33 14.57 -27.87
C TYR A 216 4.54 14.06 -27.10
N VAL A 217 5.47 14.97 -26.80
CA VAL A 217 6.54 14.74 -25.83
C VAL A 217 6.17 15.45 -24.55
N MET A 218 6.13 14.70 -23.46
CA MET A 218 5.64 15.19 -22.19
C MET A 218 6.62 14.87 -21.06
N GLU A 219 6.66 15.72 -20.04
CA GLU A 219 7.35 15.47 -18.78
C GLU A 219 6.37 15.63 -17.60
N PRO A 220 6.48 14.84 -16.54
CA PRO A 220 5.75 15.10 -15.30
C PRO A 220 6.10 16.49 -14.75
N THR A 221 5.12 17.21 -14.23
CA THR A 221 5.35 18.54 -13.63
C THR A 221 6.04 18.47 -12.28
N GLU A 222 5.89 17.35 -11.57
CA GLU A 222 6.44 17.17 -10.23
C GLU A 222 7.36 15.93 -10.16
N ASN A 223 8.48 16.10 -9.45
CA ASN A 223 9.41 14.99 -9.15
C ASN A 223 9.07 14.25 -7.85
N ARG A 224 7.96 14.61 -7.22
CA ARG A 224 7.42 14.03 -6.00
C ARG A 224 5.90 14.07 -6.09
N MET A 225 5.25 13.01 -5.67
CA MET A 225 3.80 12.96 -5.50
C MET A 225 3.45 12.74 -4.03
N GLN A 226 2.19 13.01 -3.69
CA GLN A 226 1.63 12.70 -2.37
C GLN A 226 0.45 11.73 -2.53
N ARG A 227 0.69 10.44 -2.27
CA ARG A 227 -0.36 9.39 -2.31
C ARG A 227 -1.22 9.36 -1.05
N PHE A 228 -0.58 9.52 0.11
CA PHE A 228 -1.21 9.46 1.43
C PHE A 228 -1.06 10.79 2.16
N LYS A 229 -1.93 11.06 3.13
CA LYS A 229 -1.75 12.17 4.07
C LYS A 229 -0.36 12.05 4.73
N PRO A 230 0.45 13.12 4.79
CA PRO A 230 1.78 13.04 5.37
C PRO A 230 1.68 12.62 6.83
N LYS A 231 2.39 11.55 7.20
CA LYS A 231 2.46 11.10 8.59
C LYS A 231 3.37 12.04 9.37
N GLU A 232 2.86 12.61 10.45
CA GLU A 232 3.69 13.37 11.39
C GLU A 232 4.71 12.44 12.09
N ILE A 233 4.26 11.23 12.47
CA ILE A 233 5.14 10.16 12.96
C ILE A 233 5.34 9.14 11.85
N ARG A 234 6.52 9.17 11.23
CA ARG A 234 6.88 8.28 10.12
C ARG A 234 7.25 6.88 10.60
N SER A 235 7.01 5.89 9.74
CA SER A 235 7.63 4.57 9.87
C SER A 235 9.15 4.72 9.95
N VAL A 236 9.77 3.98 10.86
CA VAL A 236 11.23 3.99 11.01
C VAL A 236 11.84 3.34 9.76
N ARG A 237 12.85 4.01 9.19
CA ARG A 237 13.61 3.47 8.06
C ARG A 237 14.85 2.75 8.59
N HIS A 238 15.11 1.60 8.02
CA HIS A 238 16.18 0.68 8.38
C HIS A 238 17.10 0.48 7.17
N GLU A 239 18.40 0.56 7.40
CA GLU A 239 19.41 0.07 6.48
C GLU A 239 19.77 -1.35 6.92
N LEU A 240 19.36 -2.34 6.14
CA LEU A 240 19.57 -3.75 6.47
C LEU A 240 20.91 -4.24 5.94
N LEU A 241 21.54 -5.16 6.67
CA LEU A 241 22.76 -5.85 6.25
C LEU A 241 22.51 -7.36 6.28
N PRO A 242 22.52 -8.06 5.14
CA PRO A 242 22.79 -7.57 3.78
C PRO A 242 21.68 -6.67 3.21
N LEU A 243 22.04 -5.81 2.26
CA LEU A 243 21.09 -4.91 1.58
C LEU A 243 20.10 -5.70 0.71
N PRO A 244 18.78 -5.41 0.80
CA PRO A 244 17.79 -6.03 -0.06
C PRO A 244 17.93 -5.65 -1.54
N ASN A 245 17.37 -6.47 -2.41
CA ASN A 245 17.12 -6.16 -3.81
C ASN A 245 15.62 -5.96 -4.05
N ALA A 246 15.27 -5.01 -4.91
CA ALA A 246 13.93 -4.86 -5.48
C ALA A 246 13.99 -5.32 -6.93
N THR A 247 13.32 -6.42 -7.23
CA THR A 247 13.26 -7.00 -8.58
C THR A 247 11.83 -6.98 -9.11
N PHE A 248 11.68 -6.65 -10.39
CA PHE A 248 10.36 -6.60 -11.03
C PHE A 248 10.49 -6.59 -12.55
N ARG A 249 9.41 -6.99 -13.23
CA ARG A 249 9.24 -6.73 -14.66
C ARG A 249 8.66 -5.33 -14.83
N HIS A 250 9.41 -4.43 -15.45
CA HIS A 250 9.04 -3.03 -15.61
C HIS A 250 7.67 -2.90 -16.30
N PRO A 251 6.68 -2.21 -15.70
CA PRO A 251 5.31 -2.21 -16.22
C PRO A 251 5.21 -1.59 -17.62
N LEU A 252 5.96 -0.53 -17.90
CA LEU A 252 5.95 0.13 -19.21
C LEU A 252 6.84 -0.60 -20.26
N SER A 253 8.12 -0.83 -19.97
CA SER A 253 9.07 -1.43 -20.94
C SER A 253 9.08 -2.95 -21.04
N GLY A 254 8.48 -3.67 -20.08
CA GLY A 254 8.50 -5.13 -20.03
C GLY A 254 9.85 -5.77 -19.68
N LYS A 255 10.90 -4.99 -19.42
CA LYS A 255 12.25 -5.46 -19.07
C LYS A 255 12.36 -5.86 -17.60
N ASN A 256 13.23 -6.82 -17.29
CA ASN A 256 13.55 -7.16 -15.91
C ASN A 256 14.47 -6.11 -15.30
N ILE A 257 14.13 -5.64 -14.11
CA ILE A 257 14.84 -4.63 -13.35
C ILE A 257 15.27 -5.23 -12.02
N ASP A 258 16.51 -4.96 -11.61
CA ASP A 258 17.06 -5.29 -10.30
C ASP A 258 17.73 -4.03 -9.74
N LEU A 259 17.21 -3.54 -8.61
CA LEU A 259 17.69 -2.33 -7.95
C LEU A 259 18.03 -2.62 -6.50
N LYS A 260 19.17 -2.10 -6.04
CA LYS A 260 19.56 -2.17 -4.63
C LYS A 260 18.67 -1.28 -3.78
N VAL A 261 18.10 -1.85 -2.73
CA VAL A 261 17.35 -1.13 -1.70
C VAL A 261 18.32 -0.54 -0.70
N VAL A 262 18.24 0.77 -0.49
CA VAL A 262 19.15 1.50 0.42
C VAL A 262 18.57 1.74 1.80
N ASP A 263 17.25 1.82 1.90
CA ASP A 263 16.54 1.87 3.16
C ASP A 263 15.13 1.29 2.99
N ILE A 264 14.59 0.69 4.04
CA ILE A 264 13.26 0.06 4.06
C ILE A 264 12.55 0.33 5.37
N SER A 265 11.22 0.44 5.33
CA SER A 265 10.34 0.63 6.48
C SER A 265 9.08 -0.21 6.29
N GLY A 266 8.21 -0.25 7.30
CA GLY A 266 6.92 -0.92 7.19
C GLY A 266 5.98 -0.34 6.13
N SER A 267 6.17 0.90 5.66
CA SER A 267 5.29 1.55 4.68
C SER A 267 5.91 1.76 3.29
N GLY A 268 7.19 1.42 3.10
CA GLY A 268 7.88 1.58 1.83
C GLY A 268 9.40 1.59 1.97
N PHE A 269 10.09 1.80 0.86
CA PHE A 269 11.54 1.68 0.75
C PHE A 269 12.12 2.72 -0.21
N SER A 270 13.45 2.80 -0.31
CA SER A 270 14.15 3.59 -1.31
C SER A 270 15.14 2.72 -2.08
N VAL A 271 15.35 3.06 -3.34
CA VAL A 271 16.38 2.46 -4.21
C VAL A 271 17.28 3.53 -4.79
N GLN A 272 18.43 3.11 -5.33
CA GLN A 272 19.33 3.96 -6.10
C GLN A 272 19.39 3.52 -7.56
N GLU A 273 19.44 4.50 -8.45
CA GLU A 273 19.64 4.35 -9.89
C GLU A 273 20.77 5.27 -10.36
N GLU A 274 21.41 4.91 -11.47
CA GLU A 274 22.28 5.85 -12.18
C GLU A 274 21.42 6.80 -13.05
N PRO A 275 21.78 8.08 -13.17
CA PRO A 275 21.01 9.04 -13.97
C PRO A 275 20.79 8.61 -15.42
N GLU A 276 21.80 8.01 -16.06
CA GLU A 276 21.74 7.66 -17.49
C GLU A 276 20.85 6.44 -17.76
N SER A 277 20.76 5.52 -16.79
CA SER A 277 20.04 4.25 -16.88
C SER A 277 18.75 4.21 -16.04
N SER A 278 18.35 5.33 -15.43
CA SER A 278 17.14 5.43 -14.60
C SER A 278 15.89 4.99 -15.37
N VAL A 279 15.08 4.15 -14.71
CA VAL A 279 13.82 3.61 -15.22
C VAL A 279 12.61 4.03 -14.37
N LEU A 280 12.81 4.52 -13.15
CA LEU A 280 11.68 4.89 -12.28
C LEU A 280 11.17 6.32 -12.55
N LEU A 281 9.89 6.42 -12.89
CA LEU A 281 9.15 7.68 -13.06
C LEU A 281 8.30 7.95 -11.81
N PRO A 282 8.33 9.15 -11.20
CA PRO A 282 7.40 9.53 -10.13
C PRO A 282 5.95 9.31 -10.57
N GLY A 283 5.10 8.72 -9.73
CA GLY A 283 3.72 8.37 -10.09
C GLY A 283 3.55 6.96 -10.65
N MET A 284 4.62 6.31 -11.11
CA MET A 284 4.55 4.95 -11.67
C MET A 284 4.16 3.92 -10.61
N ILE A 285 3.18 3.09 -10.93
CA ILE A 285 2.75 1.94 -10.15
C ILE A 285 3.44 0.70 -10.72
N ILE A 286 4.03 -0.10 -9.84
CA ILE A 286 4.65 -1.39 -10.13
C ILE A 286 3.74 -2.46 -9.54
N PRO A 287 2.92 -3.15 -10.38
CA PRO A 287 1.92 -4.11 -9.90
C PRO A 287 2.50 -5.27 -9.10
N GLU A 288 3.63 -5.79 -9.57
CA GLU A 288 4.30 -6.94 -8.99
C GLU A 288 5.79 -6.61 -8.81
N LEU A 289 6.17 -6.30 -7.58
CA LEU A 289 7.56 -6.11 -7.17
C LEU A 289 7.92 -7.15 -6.12
N GLU A 290 9.10 -7.74 -6.25
CA GLU A 290 9.66 -8.68 -5.27
C GLU A 290 10.84 -8.04 -4.54
N LEU A 291 10.74 -7.98 -3.21
CA LEU A 291 11.82 -7.62 -2.32
C LEU A 291 12.54 -8.88 -1.86
N SER A 292 13.81 -9.03 -2.22
CA SER A 292 14.65 -10.15 -1.80
C SER A 292 15.66 -9.69 -0.74
N ILE A 293 15.57 -10.27 0.46
CA ILE A 293 16.47 -10.04 1.58
C ILE A 293 17.26 -11.34 1.83
N ALA A 294 18.59 -11.29 1.68
CA ALA A 294 19.47 -12.46 1.78
C ALA A 294 18.99 -13.64 0.88
N ASN A 295 19.40 -14.88 1.20
CA ASN A 295 19.16 -16.06 0.37
C ASN A 295 17.88 -16.84 0.74
N GLY A 296 16.75 -16.16 0.95
CA GLY A 296 15.51 -16.91 1.21
C GLY A 296 14.29 -16.11 1.64
N PHE A 297 14.40 -14.79 1.78
CA PHE A 297 13.27 -13.96 2.18
C PHE A 297 12.82 -13.09 1.01
N ASN A 298 11.75 -13.54 0.34
CA ASN A 298 11.19 -12.88 -0.83
C ASN A 298 9.77 -12.42 -0.53
N ILE A 299 9.50 -11.13 -0.68
CA ILE A 299 8.19 -10.54 -0.43
C ILE A 299 7.67 -9.87 -1.70
N LYS A 300 6.47 -10.27 -2.13
CA LYS A 300 5.77 -9.62 -3.23
C LYS A 300 4.94 -8.43 -2.74
N CYS A 301 4.97 -7.33 -3.47
CA CYS A 301 4.19 -6.14 -3.16
C CYS A 301 3.75 -5.35 -4.40
N LEU A 302 2.65 -4.63 -4.24
CA LEU A 302 2.22 -3.55 -5.11
C LEU A 302 2.86 -2.25 -4.59
N ALA A 303 3.64 -1.58 -5.44
CA ALA A 303 4.37 -0.38 -5.04
C ALA A 303 4.11 0.80 -5.98
N GLN A 304 4.28 2.02 -5.46
CA GLN A 304 4.23 3.24 -6.27
C GLN A 304 5.46 4.11 -6.02
N VAL A 305 6.04 4.63 -7.09
CA VAL A 305 7.16 5.58 -7.03
C VAL A 305 6.64 6.93 -6.54
N ILE A 306 7.08 7.36 -5.37
CA ILE A 306 6.62 8.57 -4.70
C ILE A 306 7.49 9.77 -5.05
N TYR A 307 8.80 9.60 -5.14
CA TYR A 307 9.71 10.69 -5.49
C TYR A 307 10.95 10.20 -6.22
N ARG A 308 11.57 11.12 -6.93
CA ARG A 308 12.88 10.99 -7.57
C ARG A 308 13.76 12.17 -7.19
N GLN A 309 14.93 11.91 -6.62
CA GLN A 309 15.89 12.94 -6.20
C GLN A 309 17.24 12.69 -6.86
N VAL A 310 17.76 13.69 -7.57
CA VAL A 310 19.09 13.63 -8.16
C VAL A 310 20.09 14.24 -7.18
N HIS A 311 21.13 13.48 -6.86
CA HIS A 311 22.26 13.88 -6.04
C HIS A 311 23.53 13.88 -6.88
N GLN A 312 24.49 14.74 -6.52
CA GLN A 312 25.86 14.62 -7.01
C GLN A 312 26.70 13.98 -5.92
N GLY A 313 27.37 12.88 -6.27
CA GLY A 313 28.34 12.21 -5.41
C GLY A 313 29.59 13.08 -5.20
N SER A 314 30.34 12.76 -4.15
CA SER A 314 31.60 13.45 -3.81
C SER A 314 32.71 13.23 -4.85
N ASP A 315 32.58 12.20 -5.69
CA ASP A 315 33.44 11.87 -6.82
C ASP A 315 32.95 12.48 -8.15
N GLY A 316 31.89 13.29 -8.12
CA GLY A 316 31.26 13.89 -9.30
C GLY A 316 30.34 12.95 -10.07
N THR A 317 30.12 11.71 -9.61
CA THR A 317 29.15 10.79 -10.22
C THR A 317 27.73 11.18 -9.80
N GLY A 318 26.82 11.32 -10.77
CA GLY A 318 25.42 11.58 -10.46
C GLY A 318 24.74 10.32 -9.92
N MET A 319 23.92 10.45 -8.88
CA MET A 319 23.14 9.35 -8.29
C MET A 319 21.68 9.77 -8.20
N VAL A 320 20.75 8.85 -8.47
CA VAL A 320 19.32 9.10 -8.36
C VAL A 320 18.76 8.25 -7.23
N LYS A 321 18.16 8.87 -6.22
CA LYS A 321 17.42 8.19 -5.15
C LYS A 321 15.93 8.23 -5.46
N CYS A 322 15.31 7.06 -5.54
CA CYS A 322 13.87 6.91 -5.77
C CYS A 322 13.22 6.31 -4.53
N GLY A 323 12.17 6.95 -4.03
CA GLY A 323 11.38 6.45 -2.90
C GLY A 323 10.10 5.78 -3.38
N LEU A 324 9.81 4.59 -2.89
CA LEU A 324 8.62 3.83 -3.20
C LEU A 324 7.78 3.62 -1.94
N SER A 325 6.45 3.71 -2.08
CA SER A 325 5.50 3.34 -1.03
C SER A 325 4.85 2.01 -1.38
N PHE A 326 4.63 1.17 -0.37
CA PHE A 326 3.71 0.04 -0.52
C PHE A 326 2.29 0.58 -0.68
N LEU A 327 1.57 0.06 -1.66
CA LEU A 327 0.13 0.24 -1.81
C LEU A 327 -0.63 -0.95 -1.22
N ASP A 328 -0.16 -2.16 -1.49
CA ASP A 328 -0.67 -3.38 -0.86
C ASP A 328 0.35 -4.53 -0.93
N MET A 329 0.15 -5.56 -0.12
CA MET A 329 0.87 -6.84 -0.15
C MET A 329 0.10 -7.88 0.68
N ASP A 330 0.39 -9.18 0.49
CA ASP A 330 -0.15 -10.22 1.37
C ASP A 330 0.23 -9.90 2.82
N ILE A 331 -0.76 -9.91 3.70
CA ILE A 331 -0.59 -9.44 5.07
C ILE A 331 0.39 -10.30 5.88
N ARG A 332 0.54 -11.57 5.52
CA ARG A 332 1.49 -12.48 6.15
C ARG A 332 2.92 -12.07 5.77
N GLU A 333 3.14 -11.74 4.51
CA GLU A 333 4.43 -11.20 4.04
C GLU A 333 4.75 -9.85 4.69
N HIS A 334 3.75 -8.97 4.88
CA HIS A 334 3.95 -7.71 5.58
C HIS A 334 4.34 -7.92 7.04
N VAL A 335 3.65 -8.80 7.75
CA VAL A 335 3.97 -9.11 9.16
C VAL A 335 5.36 -9.73 9.28
N ASN A 336 5.75 -10.59 8.35
CA ASN A 336 7.11 -11.14 8.28
C ASN A 336 8.16 -10.02 8.09
N LEU A 337 7.89 -9.05 7.20
CA LEU A 337 8.75 -7.88 7.03
C LEU A 337 8.88 -7.09 8.33
N LEU A 338 7.75 -6.77 8.98
CA LEU A 338 7.75 -6.02 10.23
C LEU A 338 8.50 -6.75 11.35
N SER A 339 8.36 -8.07 11.46
CA SER A 339 9.11 -8.89 12.42
C SER A 339 10.61 -8.70 12.25
N LEU A 340 11.12 -8.76 11.01
CA LEU A 340 12.53 -8.53 10.70
C LEU A 340 12.97 -7.10 11.00
N LEU A 341 12.19 -6.09 10.62
CA LEU A 341 12.50 -4.69 10.87
C LEU A 341 12.52 -4.36 12.37
N TYR A 342 11.62 -4.95 13.16
CA TYR A 342 11.52 -4.68 14.58
C TYR A 342 12.68 -5.31 15.35
N LEU A 343 13.10 -6.52 14.97
CA LEU A 343 14.32 -7.14 15.50
C LEU A 343 15.58 -6.36 15.13
N ALA A 344 15.65 -5.83 13.90
CA ALA A 344 16.76 -4.97 13.49
C ALA A 344 16.83 -3.66 14.30
N LYS A 345 15.68 -3.13 14.75
CA LYS A 345 15.59 -1.95 15.62
C LYS A 345 15.96 -2.26 17.07
N ASP A 346 15.43 -3.37 17.58
CA ASP A 346 15.55 -3.81 18.96
C ASP A 346 15.49 -5.33 19.02
N LYS A 347 16.64 -5.95 19.33
CA LYS A 347 16.83 -7.39 19.41
C LYS A 347 15.91 -8.10 20.43
N ASN A 348 15.27 -7.36 21.32
CA ASN A 348 14.34 -7.88 22.33
C ASN A 348 12.87 -7.71 21.90
N SER A 349 12.59 -7.09 20.76
CA SER A 349 11.25 -6.77 20.26
C SER A 349 10.82 -7.74 19.16
N TYR A 350 9.90 -8.66 19.50
CA TYR A 350 9.43 -9.73 18.63
C TYR A 350 7.97 -9.48 18.22
N LEU A 351 7.68 -9.69 16.93
CA LEU A 351 6.32 -9.65 16.36
C LEU A 351 6.05 -10.98 15.67
N ASN A 352 4.93 -11.62 16.03
CA ASN A 352 4.44 -12.86 15.42
C ASN A 352 5.50 -13.98 15.30
N THR A 353 6.51 -13.98 16.17
CA THR A 353 7.47 -15.09 16.22
C THR A 353 6.83 -16.30 16.86
N ARG A 354 7.33 -17.48 16.50
CA ARG A 354 6.92 -18.74 17.13
C ARG A 354 7.22 -18.66 18.62
N ALA A 355 6.20 -18.35 19.41
CA ALA A 355 6.31 -18.27 20.85
C ALA A 355 6.37 -19.70 21.40
N ASN A 356 7.25 -19.95 22.37
CA ASN A 356 7.12 -21.14 23.19
C ASN A 356 5.83 -21.00 23.99
N THR A 357 4.80 -21.75 23.62
CA THR A 357 3.48 -21.63 24.24
C THR A 357 3.52 -21.96 25.73
N GLU A 358 4.40 -22.85 26.17
CA GLU A 358 4.58 -23.17 27.59
C GLU A 358 5.11 -21.98 28.39
N GLU A 359 6.17 -21.33 27.91
CA GLU A 359 6.73 -20.10 28.51
C GLU A 359 5.70 -18.96 28.53
N LEU A 360 4.90 -18.82 27.47
CA LEU A 360 3.85 -17.83 27.40
C LEU A 360 2.76 -18.07 28.46
N TRP A 361 2.34 -19.32 28.65
CA TRP A 361 1.37 -19.66 29.69
C TRP A 361 1.96 -19.41 31.09
N GLN A 362 3.21 -19.81 31.34
CA GLN A 362 3.90 -19.52 32.60
C GLN A 362 3.93 -18.01 32.88
N PHE A 363 4.32 -17.21 31.88
CA PHE A 363 4.30 -15.75 31.97
C PHE A 363 2.91 -15.18 32.32
N PHE A 364 1.84 -15.71 31.74
CA PHE A 364 0.48 -15.27 32.07
C PHE A 364 0.08 -15.57 33.52
N PHE A 365 0.55 -16.67 34.11
CA PHE A 365 0.35 -16.96 35.54
C PHE A 365 1.20 -16.04 36.42
N GLU A 366 2.50 -15.92 36.13
CA GLU A 366 3.45 -15.13 36.93
C GLU A 366 3.09 -13.63 36.98
N THR A 367 2.56 -13.09 35.88
CA THR A 367 2.14 -11.69 35.82
C THR A 367 0.76 -11.44 36.47
N GLY A 368 0.08 -12.49 36.94
CA GLY A 368 -1.28 -12.41 37.47
C GLY A 368 -2.34 -12.12 36.39
N PHE A 369 -2.00 -12.26 35.12
CA PHE A 369 -2.95 -12.11 34.01
C PHE A 369 -4.01 -13.22 34.03
N ILE A 370 -3.63 -14.42 34.48
CA ILE A 370 -4.53 -15.52 34.84
C ILE A 370 -4.57 -15.64 36.37
N TYR A 371 -5.59 -15.05 36.97
CA TYR A 371 -5.93 -15.16 38.39
C TYR A 371 -6.84 -16.38 38.65
N PRO A 372 -6.99 -16.86 39.90
CA PRO A 372 -7.70 -18.12 40.21
C PRO A 372 -9.10 -18.24 39.59
N GLU A 373 -9.92 -17.19 39.67
CA GLU A 373 -11.28 -17.18 39.10
C GLU A 373 -11.26 -17.26 37.58
N LYS A 374 -10.26 -16.64 36.92
CA LYS A 374 -10.06 -16.77 35.47
C LYS A 374 -9.52 -18.14 35.08
N TYR A 375 -8.68 -18.74 35.92
CA TYR A 375 -8.20 -20.09 35.71
C TYR A 375 -9.32 -21.12 35.79
N ALA A 376 -10.33 -20.93 36.65
CA ALA A 376 -11.49 -21.81 36.72
C ALA A 376 -12.21 -21.93 35.36
N PHE A 377 -12.30 -20.82 34.61
CA PHE A 377 -12.81 -20.82 33.23
C PHE A 377 -11.87 -21.54 32.24
N VAL A 378 -10.57 -21.29 32.34
CA VAL A 378 -9.54 -21.90 31.47
C VAL A 378 -9.41 -23.41 31.69
N GLN A 379 -9.51 -23.87 32.94
CA GLN A 379 -9.27 -25.26 33.33
C GLN A 379 -10.20 -26.24 32.61
N ALA A 380 -11.47 -25.87 32.44
CA ALA A 380 -12.48 -26.69 31.77
C ALA A 380 -12.10 -27.04 30.32
N ASN A 381 -11.31 -26.18 29.66
CA ASN A 381 -10.97 -26.30 28.24
C ASN A 381 -9.46 -26.29 27.96
N LYS A 382 -8.61 -26.60 28.96
CA LYS A 382 -7.15 -26.39 28.93
C LYS A 382 -6.45 -26.95 27.68
N ALA A 383 -6.78 -28.17 27.25
CA ALA A 383 -6.11 -28.83 26.13
C ALA A 383 -6.47 -28.15 24.81
N ARG A 384 -7.77 -27.87 24.62
CA ARG A 384 -8.29 -27.13 23.46
C ARG A 384 -7.70 -25.73 23.38
N LEU A 385 -7.61 -25.02 24.50
CA LEU A 385 -7.01 -23.68 24.56
C LEU A 385 -5.53 -23.71 24.16
N LYS A 386 -4.73 -24.64 24.71
CA LYS A 386 -3.31 -24.74 24.32
C LYS A 386 -3.13 -24.95 22.81
N GLN A 387 -3.89 -25.88 22.23
CA GLN A 387 -3.85 -26.15 20.78
C GLN A 387 -4.31 -24.95 19.94
N MET A 388 -5.37 -24.28 20.38
CA MET A 388 -5.90 -23.09 19.73
C MET A 388 -4.86 -21.95 19.69
N TYR A 389 -4.18 -21.66 20.81
CA TYR A 389 -3.16 -20.61 20.84
C TYR A 389 -1.91 -20.96 20.05
N GLU A 390 -1.49 -22.23 20.02
CA GLU A 390 -0.42 -22.67 19.11
C GLU A 390 -0.80 -22.35 17.66
N THR A 391 -2.02 -22.69 17.24
CA THR A 391 -2.51 -22.44 15.88
C THR A 391 -2.66 -20.93 15.60
N LEU A 392 -3.27 -20.18 16.51
CA LEU A 392 -3.57 -18.76 16.35
C LEU A 392 -2.29 -17.92 16.23
N TYR A 393 -1.31 -18.15 17.11
CA TYR A 393 -0.12 -17.32 17.19
C TYR A 393 0.99 -17.77 16.22
N THR A 394 1.02 -19.02 15.77
CA THR A 394 2.12 -19.48 14.91
C THR A 394 1.78 -19.49 13.42
N GLN A 395 0.50 -19.51 13.02
CA GLN A 395 0.13 -19.82 11.63
C GLN A 395 -0.73 -18.76 10.94
N ASN A 396 -1.34 -17.80 11.66
CA ASN A 396 -2.46 -17.02 11.12
C ASN A 396 -2.33 -15.48 11.28
N PRO A 397 -1.31 -14.84 10.67
CA PRO A 397 -1.09 -13.40 10.85
C PRO A 397 -2.15 -12.49 10.21
N SER A 398 -3.05 -13.04 9.38
CA SER A 398 -4.20 -12.33 8.82
C SER A 398 -5.29 -12.03 9.84
N ILE A 399 -5.43 -12.87 10.88
CA ILE A 399 -6.46 -12.70 11.91
C ILE A 399 -5.90 -12.43 13.30
N ALA A 400 -4.63 -12.75 13.57
CA ALA A 400 -4.02 -12.58 14.88
C ALA A 400 -2.61 -11.99 14.81
N ARG A 401 -2.31 -11.08 15.73
CA ARG A 401 -0.96 -10.57 15.94
C ARG A 401 -0.62 -10.57 17.41
N HIS A 402 0.63 -10.90 17.74
CA HIS A 402 1.16 -10.83 19.09
C HIS A 402 2.55 -10.19 19.10
N PHE A 403 2.79 -9.47 20.17
CA PHE A 403 3.96 -8.64 20.42
C PHE A 403 4.60 -9.13 21.70
N ILE A 404 5.86 -9.54 21.62
CA ILE A 404 6.63 -10.05 22.74
C ILE A 404 7.84 -9.17 22.94
N TYR A 405 8.04 -8.74 24.19
CA TYR A 405 9.31 -8.18 24.63
C TYR A 405 10.03 -9.23 25.48
N GLN A 406 11.17 -9.73 25.00
CA GLN A 406 11.89 -10.85 25.59
C GLN A 406 13.37 -10.52 25.73
N GLU A 407 13.95 -10.83 26.88
CA GLU A 407 15.38 -10.63 27.16
C GLU A 407 16.00 -11.94 27.64
N LYS A 408 17.09 -12.38 26.99
CA LYS A 408 17.82 -13.63 27.32
C LYS A 408 16.93 -14.88 27.43
N GLY A 409 15.87 -14.95 26.63
CA GLY A 409 14.92 -16.07 26.67
C GLY A 409 13.70 -15.82 27.56
N THR A 410 13.70 -14.83 28.45
CA THR A 410 12.58 -14.58 29.36
C THR A 410 11.59 -13.57 28.80
N ILE A 411 10.31 -13.92 28.76
CA ILE A 411 9.23 -13.01 28.35
C ILE A 411 9.00 -11.97 29.47
N LEU A 412 9.14 -10.69 29.13
CA LEU A 412 8.95 -9.57 30.04
C LEU A 412 7.64 -8.81 29.76
N GLY A 413 7.16 -8.83 28.52
CA GLY A 413 5.93 -8.18 28.10
C GLY A 413 5.25 -8.92 26.96
N HIS A 414 3.92 -8.92 26.98
CA HIS A 414 3.09 -9.47 25.93
C HIS A 414 1.90 -8.55 25.64
N MET A 415 1.54 -8.43 24.37
CA MET A 415 0.29 -7.84 23.90
C MET A 415 -0.16 -8.56 22.64
N ALA A 416 -1.47 -8.66 22.41
CA ALA A 416 -1.98 -9.24 21.18
C ALA A 416 -3.12 -8.40 20.61
N MET A 417 -3.50 -8.70 19.38
CA MET A 417 -4.69 -8.19 18.73
C MET A 417 -5.29 -9.23 17.79
N LEU A 418 -6.61 -9.21 17.67
CA LEU A 418 -7.39 -10.14 16.86
C LEU A 418 -8.29 -9.36 15.89
N ARG A 419 -8.24 -9.66 14.59
CA ARG A 419 -9.24 -9.16 13.63
C ARG A 419 -10.55 -9.89 13.91
N PHE A 420 -11.46 -9.22 14.60
CA PHE A 420 -12.72 -9.80 15.06
C PHE A 420 -13.93 -9.29 14.27
N TYR A 421 -13.80 -8.11 13.65
CA TYR A 421 -14.74 -7.61 12.65
C TYR A 421 -13.98 -7.25 11.36
N GLU A 422 -14.70 -7.08 10.25
CA GLU A 422 -14.12 -7.04 8.92
C GLU A 422 -12.96 -6.05 8.79
N ASN A 423 -13.10 -4.84 9.33
CA ASN A 423 -12.06 -3.80 9.29
C ASN A 423 -11.61 -3.34 10.69
N THR A 424 -11.79 -4.21 11.69
CA THR A 424 -11.53 -3.87 13.10
C THR A 424 -10.70 -4.92 13.81
N TRP A 425 -9.62 -4.44 14.43
CA TRP A 425 -8.77 -5.26 15.28
C TRP A 425 -9.02 -4.99 16.77
N LEU A 426 -9.35 -6.05 17.52
CA LEU A 426 -9.52 -6.07 18.96
C LEU A 426 -8.17 -6.27 19.65
N ILE A 427 -7.68 -5.25 20.34
CA ILE A 427 -6.48 -5.31 21.19
C ILE A 427 -6.83 -6.05 22.48
N HIS A 428 -6.02 -7.04 22.85
CA HIS A 428 -6.21 -7.85 24.05
C HIS A 428 -4.89 -8.38 24.63
N HIS A 429 -4.99 -9.11 25.75
CA HIS A 429 -3.88 -9.83 26.39
C HIS A 429 -2.65 -8.99 26.73
N HIS A 430 -2.88 -7.76 27.21
CA HIS A 430 -1.80 -6.91 27.73
C HIS A 430 -1.33 -7.43 29.08
N ALA A 431 -0.08 -7.90 29.14
CA ALA A 431 0.56 -8.41 30.35
C ALA A 431 2.04 -8.00 30.38
N ALA A 432 2.57 -7.79 31.58
CA ALA A 432 3.97 -7.40 31.78
C ALA A 432 4.47 -7.84 33.15
N ASN A 433 5.70 -8.36 33.20
CA ASN A 433 6.41 -8.65 34.44
C ASN A 433 7.01 -7.35 35.00
N LYS A 434 6.26 -6.68 35.87
CA LYS A 434 6.65 -5.40 36.47
C LYS A 434 7.84 -5.52 37.42
N THR A 435 8.07 -6.71 37.98
CA THR A 435 9.16 -6.99 38.91
C THR A 435 10.50 -6.98 38.18
N GLU A 436 10.56 -7.65 37.02
CA GLU A 436 11.77 -7.69 36.20
C GLU A 436 11.91 -6.48 35.28
N SER A 437 10.80 -5.94 34.77
CA SER A 437 10.82 -4.75 33.92
C SER A 437 9.59 -3.88 34.09
N SER A 438 9.78 -2.74 34.76
CA SER A 438 8.74 -1.71 34.93
C SER A 438 8.29 -1.06 33.61
N THR A 439 8.99 -1.26 32.49
CA THR A 439 8.68 -0.65 31.19
C THR A 439 8.16 -1.62 30.14
N ALA A 440 8.28 -2.94 30.35
CA ALA A 440 7.94 -3.93 29.33
C ALA A 440 6.50 -3.78 28.79
N GLY A 441 5.54 -3.47 29.65
CA GLY A 441 4.15 -3.21 29.24
C GLY A 441 4.00 -1.99 28.32
N LEU A 442 4.81 -0.95 28.49
CA LEU A 442 4.83 0.21 27.58
C LEU A 442 5.58 -0.08 26.29
N VAL A 443 6.60 -0.95 26.35
CA VAL A 443 7.36 -1.35 25.16
C VAL A 443 6.46 -2.11 24.19
N VAL A 444 5.73 -3.13 24.65
CA VAL A 444 4.80 -3.88 23.77
C VAL A 444 3.63 -3.03 23.27
N LEU A 445 3.15 -2.09 24.08
CA LEU A 445 2.14 -1.11 23.64
C LEU A 445 2.69 -0.20 22.53
N ASN A 446 3.95 0.22 22.65
CA ASN A 446 4.61 1.02 21.63
C ASN A 446 4.88 0.21 20.35
N GLN A 447 5.24 -1.07 20.46
CA GLN A 447 5.37 -1.99 19.32
C GLN A 447 4.03 -2.12 18.56
N LEU A 448 2.93 -2.35 19.28
CA LEU A 448 1.59 -2.42 18.70
C LEU A 448 1.24 -1.14 17.93
N ALA A 449 1.48 0.02 18.54
CA ALA A 449 1.16 1.31 17.92
C ALA A 449 1.98 1.58 16.65
N HIS A 450 3.26 1.19 16.63
CA HIS A 450 4.08 1.27 15.43
C HIS A 450 3.60 0.29 14.35
N SER A 451 3.18 -0.93 14.73
CA SER A 451 2.67 -1.91 13.77
C SER A 451 1.41 -1.42 13.08
N ILE A 452 0.48 -0.83 13.84
CA ILE A 452 -0.70 -0.16 13.29
C ILE A 452 -0.27 0.93 12.31
N ASN A 453 0.65 1.82 12.74
CA ASN A 453 1.15 2.91 11.89
C ASN A 453 1.78 2.41 10.59
N ASP A 454 2.43 1.25 10.61
CA ASP A 454 3.12 0.69 9.45
C ASP A 454 2.17 0.06 8.43
N CYS A 455 1.02 -0.46 8.85
CA CYS A 455 0.14 -1.26 7.98
C CYS A 455 -1.22 -0.62 7.63
N PHE A 456 -1.69 0.43 8.31
CA PHE A 456 -3.07 0.90 8.14
C PHE A 456 -3.45 1.41 6.73
N ASN A 457 -2.46 1.73 5.89
CA ASN A 457 -2.70 2.11 4.49
C ASN A 457 -2.82 0.92 3.53
N LEU A 458 -2.50 -0.30 3.99
CA LEU A 458 -2.61 -1.52 3.20
C LEU A 458 -4.05 -2.00 3.27
N HIS A 459 -4.66 -2.22 2.11
CA HIS A 459 -6.02 -2.76 2.05
C HIS A 459 -6.10 -4.12 2.74
N SER A 460 -5.11 -4.99 2.49
CA SER A 460 -5.00 -6.32 3.08
C SER A 460 -4.82 -6.34 4.61
N ALA A 461 -4.56 -5.18 5.24
CA ALA A 461 -4.45 -5.08 6.70
C ALA A 461 -5.80 -4.95 7.42
N HIS A 462 -6.87 -4.54 6.72
CA HIS A 462 -8.21 -4.43 7.30
C HIS A 462 -8.25 -3.65 8.62
N MET A 463 -7.63 -2.47 8.64
CA MET A 463 -7.31 -1.75 9.87
C MET A 463 -7.88 -0.33 9.89
N ASN A 464 -9.17 -0.20 9.57
CA ASN A 464 -9.88 1.08 9.68
C ASN A 464 -10.10 1.44 11.15
N TYR A 465 -10.39 0.43 11.98
CA TYR A 465 -10.63 0.61 13.41
C TYR A 465 -9.73 -0.28 14.26
N THR A 466 -9.41 0.22 15.45
CA THR A 466 -8.90 -0.62 16.54
C THR A 466 -9.78 -0.42 17.75
N ILE A 467 -10.03 -1.51 18.46
CA ILE A 467 -10.87 -1.50 19.65
C ILE A 467 -10.19 -2.18 20.82
N CYS A 468 -10.57 -1.81 22.04
CA CYS A 468 -10.24 -2.59 23.22
C CYS A 468 -11.35 -2.49 24.26
N TYR A 469 -11.56 -3.58 25.00
CA TYR A 469 -12.42 -3.58 26.17
C TYR A 469 -11.57 -3.46 27.42
N TYR A 470 -11.88 -2.49 28.28
CA TYR A 470 -11.23 -2.38 29.58
C TYR A 470 -12.23 -1.98 30.66
N ARG A 471 -11.91 -2.34 31.90
CA ARG A 471 -12.70 -1.90 33.06
C ARG A 471 -12.27 -0.47 33.43
N PRO A 472 -13.17 0.52 33.49
CA PRO A 472 -12.80 1.92 33.73
C PRO A 472 -12.08 2.16 35.06
N GLU A 473 -12.26 1.28 36.03
CA GLU A 473 -11.63 1.26 37.36
C GLU A 473 -10.15 0.85 37.28
N ASN A 474 -9.75 0.15 36.21
CA ASN A 474 -8.36 -0.24 35.99
C ASN A 474 -7.54 1.00 35.59
N LYS A 475 -6.73 1.49 36.53
CA LYS A 475 -5.93 2.73 36.39
C LYS A 475 -5.06 2.78 35.13
N PHE A 476 -4.43 1.67 34.75
CA PHE A 476 -3.52 1.64 33.59
C PHE A 476 -4.25 1.81 32.25
N PRO A 477 -5.17 0.92 31.84
CA PRO A 477 -5.87 1.07 30.56
C PRO A 477 -6.72 2.36 30.51
N ASN A 478 -7.34 2.76 31.63
CA ASN A 478 -8.07 4.04 31.66
C ASN A 478 -7.12 5.25 31.48
N ARG A 479 -5.91 5.20 32.06
CA ARG A 479 -4.89 6.22 31.79
C ARG A 479 -4.49 6.22 30.32
N VAL A 480 -4.30 5.08 29.67
CA VAL A 480 -3.87 5.00 28.27
C VAL A 480 -5.01 5.38 27.31
N PHE A 481 -6.08 4.59 27.27
CA PHE A 481 -7.15 4.71 26.29
C PHE A 481 -8.13 5.81 26.65
N GLY A 482 -8.52 5.89 27.94
CA GLY A 482 -9.41 6.95 28.45
C GLY A 482 -8.83 8.36 28.27
N THR A 483 -7.54 8.55 28.57
CA THR A 483 -6.88 9.85 28.32
C THR A 483 -6.71 10.11 26.82
N ALA A 484 -6.42 9.10 26.01
CA ALA A 484 -6.32 9.28 24.55
C ALA A 484 -7.62 9.83 23.96
N ALA A 485 -8.77 9.25 24.32
CA ALA A 485 -10.08 9.74 23.87
C ALA A 485 -10.31 11.20 24.30
N LYS A 486 -9.99 11.55 25.55
CA LYS A 486 -10.09 12.92 26.06
C LYS A 486 -9.18 13.92 25.34
N LEU A 487 -7.98 13.51 24.95
CA LEU A 487 -7.02 14.38 24.27
C LEU A 487 -7.33 14.55 22.78
N ILE A 488 -7.82 13.50 22.13
CA ILE A 488 -8.27 13.55 20.73
C ILE A 488 -9.52 14.43 20.64
N ASN A 489 -10.43 14.33 21.61
CA ASN A 489 -11.60 15.20 21.77
C ASN A 489 -12.46 15.31 20.49
N ASP A 490 -12.58 14.19 19.79
CA ASP A 490 -13.40 14.02 18.59
C ASP A 490 -13.99 12.61 18.63
N GLN A 491 -15.31 12.50 18.82
CA GLN A 491 -16.01 11.22 18.95
C GLN A 491 -15.94 10.39 17.67
N LYS A 492 -15.82 11.01 16.49
CA LYS A 492 -15.63 10.32 15.19
C LYS A 492 -14.17 9.92 14.95
N GLY A 493 -13.25 10.43 15.77
CA GLY A 493 -11.87 10.00 15.83
C GLY A 493 -11.60 8.92 16.85
N CYS A 494 -12.14 9.07 18.05
CA CYS A 494 -11.89 8.21 19.18
C CYS A 494 -13.07 8.26 20.17
N SER A 495 -13.83 7.17 20.29
CA SER A 495 -15.01 7.08 21.18
C SER A 495 -14.81 6.09 22.31
N ILE A 496 -15.59 6.27 23.38
CA ILE A 496 -15.70 5.32 24.48
C ILE A 496 -17.18 5.06 24.77
N ASP A 497 -17.60 3.81 24.61
CA ASP A 497 -18.97 3.37 24.85
C ASP A 497 -18.96 2.35 26.00
N THR A 498 -19.68 2.64 27.09
CA THR A 498 -19.62 1.80 28.30
C THR A 498 -20.80 0.84 28.38
N PHE A 499 -20.48 -0.44 28.48
CA PHE A 499 -21.42 -1.54 28.64
C PHE A 499 -21.49 -2.02 30.10
N ALA A 500 -22.68 -2.41 30.53
CA ALA A 500 -22.83 -3.29 31.68
C ALA A 500 -22.57 -4.74 31.26
N TYR A 501 -21.81 -5.47 32.06
CA TYR A 501 -21.48 -6.87 31.83
C TYR A 501 -22.14 -7.75 32.88
N LEU A 502 -22.87 -8.76 32.43
CA LEU A 502 -23.47 -9.79 33.28
C LEU A 502 -23.29 -11.18 32.66
N HIS A 503 -23.38 -12.22 33.49
CA HIS A 503 -23.55 -13.59 33.01
C HIS A 503 -25.03 -13.94 33.01
N TYR A 504 -25.55 -14.27 31.83
CA TYR A 504 -26.89 -14.82 31.72
C TYR A 504 -26.82 -16.35 31.82
N LYS A 505 -27.37 -16.90 32.91
CA LYS A 505 -27.53 -18.34 33.05
C LYS A 505 -28.77 -18.78 32.30
N ARG A 506 -28.59 -19.73 31.37
CA ARG A 506 -29.66 -20.35 30.61
C ARG A 506 -30.73 -20.85 31.58
N ASN A 507 -31.87 -20.18 31.53
CA ASN A 507 -33.04 -20.49 32.32
C ASN A 507 -34.20 -20.70 31.34
N PHE A 508 -35.07 -21.68 31.61
CA PHE A 508 -36.32 -21.85 30.89
C PHE A 508 -37.41 -21.74 31.94
N SER A 509 -37.98 -20.54 32.07
CA SER A 509 -39.12 -20.36 32.97
C SER A 509 -40.41 -20.67 32.24
N GLU A 510 -41.22 -21.58 32.77
CA GLU A 510 -42.59 -21.84 32.30
C GLU A 510 -43.52 -20.63 32.51
N THR A 511 -43.12 -19.67 33.34
CA THR A 511 -43.87 -18.44 33.61
C THR A 511 -43.61 -17.31 32.63
N TRP A 512 -42.68 -17.49 31.67
CA TRP A 512 -42.42 -16.47 30.67
C TRP A 512 -43.54 -16.41 29.65
N SER A 513 -44.29 -15.31 29.71
CA SER A 513 -45.30 -15.02 28.70
C SER A 513 -44.72 -14.14 27.61
N PHE A 514 -44.68 -14.65 26.37
CA PHE A 514 -44.52 -13.84 25.16
C PHE A 514 -45.87 -13.21 24.74
N SER A 515 -46.92 -13.28 25.59
CA SER A 515 -48.21 -12.64 25.31
C SER A 515 -48.04 -11.12 25.32
N GLY A 516 -48.09 -10.50 24.15
CA GLY A 516 -47.96 -9.06 24.02
C GLY A 516 -47.53 -8.65 22.61
N PRO A 517 -47.30 -7.35 22.38
CA PRO A 517 -46.94 -6.80 21.07
C PRO A 517 -45.47 -7.03 20.69
N TRP A 518 -44.80 -8.00 21.30
CA TRP A 518 -43.36 -8.19 21.18
C TRP A 518 -43.01 -9.19 20.09
N GLU A 519 -41.95 -8.90 19.34
CA GLU A 519 -41.44 -9.77 18.28
C GLU A 519 -39.91 -9.79 18.31
N LEU A 520 -39.32 -10.98 18.20
CA LEU A 520 -37.86 -11.15 18.06
C LEU A 520 -37.57 -11.76 16.69
N THR A 521 -37.05 -10.94 15.77
CA THR A 521 -36.77 -11.36 14.38
C THR A 521 -35.32 -11.12 14.01
N ARG A 522 -34.86 -11.64 12.88
CA ARG A 522 -33.60 -11.20 12.29
C ARG A 522 -33.65 -9.69 12.04
N SER A 523 -32.54 -9.01 12.31
CA SER A 523 -32.45 -7.59 11.97
C SER A 523 -32.50 -7.39 10.47
N THR A 524 -33.12 -6.29 10.07
CA THR A 524 -33.14 -5.79 8.69
C THR A 524 -32.17 -4.62 8.54
N ARG A 525 -31.94 -4.17 7.31
CA ARG A 525 -31.13 -2.98 7.05
C ARG A 525 -31.76 -1.73 7.67
N GLU A 526 -33.08 -1.64 7.63
CA GLU A 526 -33.87 -0.57 8.22
C GLU A 526 -33.70 -0.53 9.75
N ASP A 527 -33.63 -1.69 10.41
CA ASP A 527 -33.39 -1.72 11.87
C ASP A 527 -32.03 -1.17 12.26
N LEU A 528 -31.01 -1.44 11.44
CA LEU A 528 -29.67 -0.92 11.67
C LEU A 528 -29.60 0.59 11.39
N ARG A 529 -30.42 1.14 10.49
CA ARG A 529 -30.57 2.59 10.31
C ARG A 529 -31.24 3.26 11.51
N GLU A 530 -32.26 2.63 12.11
CA GLU A 530 -32.87 3.11 13.35
C GLU A 530 -31.86 3.09 14.51
N LEU A 531 -31.08 2.01 14.62
CA LEU A 531 -29.99 1.91 15.60
C LEU A 531 -28.93 3.00 15.38
N GLU A 532 -28.57 3.28 14.13
CA GLU A 532 -27.65 4.37 13.77
C GLU A 532 -28.20 5.73 14.20
N GLY A 533 -29.47 6.01 13.92
CA GLY A 533 -30.14 7.24 14.34
C GLY A 533 -30.13 7.43 15.85
N PHE A 534 -30.43 6.37 16.62
CA PHE A 534 -30.31 6.37 18.08
C PHE A 534 -28.87 6.62 18.55
N TYR A 535 -27.91 5.86 18.02
CA TYR A 535 -26.52 5.91 18.47
C TYR A 535 -25.86 7.26 18.18
N GLU A 536 -26.24 7.93 17.08
CA GLU A 536 -25.76 9.27 16.76
C GLU A 536 -26.19 10.30 17.81
N GLN A 537 -27.39 10.16 18.38
CA GLN A 537 -27.89 11.04 19.44
C GLN A 537 -27.29 10.71 20.81
N GLU A 538 -27.17 9.41 21.14
CA GLU A 538 -26.70 8.96 22.46
C GLU A 538 -25.19 9.15 22.64
N SER A 539 -24.39 8.85 21.61
CA SER A 539 -22.92 8.85 21.70
C SER A 539 -22.25 9.63 20.58
N GLY A 540 -22.77 9.57 19.35
CA GLY A 540 -22.10 10.15 18.17
C GLY A 540 -20.76 9.49 17.83
N GLY A 541 -20.44 8.36 18.47
CA GLY A 541 -19.13 7.72 18.43
C GLY A 541 -18.91 6.77 17.25
N LEU A 542 -18.09 5.74 17.49
CA LEU A 542 -17.58 4.80 16.49
C LEU A 542 -18.06 3.36 16.66
N MET A 543 -18.82 3.03 17.71
CA MET A 543 -19.17 1.66 18.06
C MET A 543 -19.82 0.90 16.90
N LEU A 544 -20.81 1.48 16.22
CA LEU A 544 -21.52 0.76 15.15
C LEU A 544 -20.59 0.41 13.98
N HIS A 545 -19.79 1.37 13.50
CA HIS A 545 -18.79 1.13 12.45
C HIS A 545 -17.73 0.11 12.89
N ALA A 546 -17.21 0.24 14.12
CA ALA A 546 -16.16 -0.63 14.63
C ALA A 546 -16.64 -2.08 14.87
N LEU A 547 -17.92 -2.27 15.18
CA LEU A 547 -18.51 -3.59 15.43
C LEU A 547 -19.25 -4.15 14.20
N ASN A 548 -19.07 -3.58 13.00
CA ASN A 548 -19.73 -3.97 11.75
C ASN A 548 -21.27 -3.96 11.83
N LEU A 549 -21.88 -3.00 12.54
CA LEU A 549 -23.34 -2.89 12.72
C LEU A 549 -23.99 -1.93 11.71
N GLU A 550 -23.31 -1.67 10.60
CA GLU A 550 -23.84 -0.92 9.46
C GLU A 550 -24.75 -1.81 8.59
N PRO A 551 -25.78 -1.24 7.93
CA PRO A 551 -26.71 -1.99 7.09
C PRO A 551 -26.04 -2.89 6.03
N GLU A 552 -24.95 -2.43 5.42
CA GLU A 552 -24.19 -3.13 4.38
C GLU A 552 -23.42 -4.34 4.92
N MET A 553 -23.16 -4.37 6.22
CA MET A 553 -22.34 -5.40 6.88
C MET A 553 -23.17 -6.56 7.46
N LEU A 554 -24.50 -6.49 7.37
CA LEU A 554 -25.40 -7.50 7.96
C LEU A 554 -25.21 -8.90 7.34
N GLU A 555 -24.97 -8.98 6.03
CA GLU A 555 -24.83 -10.22 5.25
C GLU A 555 -23.39 -10.46 4.77
N TYR A 556 -22.43 -9.66 5.25
CA TYR A 556 -21.05 -9.75 4.81
C TYR A 556 -20.28 -10.82 5.62
N ASP A 557 -19.91 -11.91 4.95
CA ASP A 557 -19.26 -13.09 5.55
C ASP A 557 -17.77 -13.26 5.17
N GLY A 558 -17.08 -12.22 4.73
CA GLY A 558 -15.67 -12.29 4.32
C GLY A 558 -14.75 -12.85 5.42
N LEU A 559 -14.69 -12.17 6.58
CA LEU A 559 -13.93 -12.65 7.74
C LEU A 559 -14.37 -14.03 8.25
N VAL A 560 -15.67 -14.34 8.19
CA VAL A 560 -16.20 -15.65 8.60
C VAL A 560 -15.57 -16.77 7.75
N LYS A 561 -15.46 -16.57 6.43
CA LYS A 561 -14.81 -17.52 5.53
C LYS A 561 -13.32 -17.63 5.81
N GLU A 562 -12.64 -16.53 6.12
CA GLU A 562 -11.22 -16.55 6.50
C GLU A 562 -10.98 -17.41 7.75
N TYR A 563 -11.78 -17.21 8.82
CA TYR A 563 -11.68 -18.01 10.04
C TYR A 563 -11.94 -19.51 9.77
N GLN A 564 -12.95 -19.83 8.98
CA GLN A 564 -13.28 -21.21 8.61
C GLN A 564 -12.14 -21.89 7.84
N ALA A 565 -11.48 -21.17 6.92
CA ALA A 565 -10.39 -21.70 6.11
C ALA A 565 -9.19 -22.17 6.95
N ILE A 566 -9.05 -21.65 8.17
CA ILE A 566 -7.95 -21.98 9.10
C ILE A 566 -8.43 -22.78 10.32
N GLY A 567 -9.66 -23.31 10.27
CA GLY A 567 -10.20 -24.23 11.28
C GLY A 567 -10.80 -23.57 12.53
N PHE A 568 -11.06 -22.26 12.49
CA PHE A 568 -11.73 -21.53 13.57
C PHE A 568 -13.20 -21.22 13.25
N ASN A 569 -13.99 -21.06 14.30
CA ASN A 569 -15.37 -20.64 14.25
C ASN A 569 -15.48 -19.14 14.53
N LEU A 570 -16.14 -18.43 13.62
CA LEU A 570 -16.62 -17.08 13.82
C LEU A 570 -17.98 -16.97 13.14
N LYS A 571 -19.03 -16.65 13.88
CA LYS A 571 -20.36 -16.34 13.33
C LYS A 571 -20.96 -15.20 14.12
N ARG A 572 -21.74 -14.39 13.41
CA ARG A 572 -22.48 -13.29 14.01
C ARG A 572 -23.91 -13.32 13.53
N HIS A 573 -24.82 -13.03 14.45
CA HIS A 573 -26.23 -12.97 14.17
C HIS A 573 -26.84 -11.74 14.81
N CYS A 574 -27.48 -10.89 14.02
CA CYS A 574 -28.16 -9.71 14.51
C CYS A 574 -29.68 -9.98 14.56
N TYR A 575 -30.29 -9.63 15.69
CA TYR A 575 -31.73 -9.73 15.93
C TYR A 575 -32.29 -8.39 16.37
N SER A 576 -33.49 -8.09 15.92
CA SER A 576 -34.25 -6.91 16.37
C SER A 576 -35.38 -7.39 17.27
N LEU A 577 -35.48 -6.76 18.44
CA LEU A 577 -36.61 -6.89 19.32
C LEU A 577 -37.54 -5.69 19.09
N ARG A 578 -38.78 -5.98 18.68
CA ARG A 578 -39.78 -4.97 18.34
C ARG A 578 -40.94 -4.98 19.31
N LYS A 579 -41.59 -3.82 19.41
CA LYS A 579 -42.89 -3.64 20.04
C LYS A 579 -43.80 -2.94 19.04
N ASN A 580 -44.90 -3.56 18.62
CA ASN A 580 -45.82 -3.00 17.62
C ASN A 580 -45.10 -2.53 16.32
N GLY A 581 -44.11 -3.29 15.85
CA GLY A 581 -43.32 -2.97 14.65
C GLY A 581 -42.12 -2.03 14.88
N GLU A 582 -42.08 -1.27 15.98
CA GLU A 582 -40.96 -0.38 16.31
C GLU A 582 -39.81 -1.13 16.96
N VAL A 583 -38.57 -0.87 16.53
CA VAL A 583 -37.36 -1.47 17.12
C VAL A 583 -37.12 -0.86 18.50
N LYS A 584 -37.00 -1.72 19.52
CA LYS A 584 -36.70 -1.31 20.90
C LYS A 584 -35.30 -1.72 21.34
N ALA A 585 -34.80 -2.84 20.80
CA ALA A 585 -33.43 -3.27 21.00
C ALA A 585 -32.89 -4.02 19.79
N VAL A 586 -31.58 -3.95 19.60
CA VAL A 586 -30.82 -4.80 18.67
C VAL A 586 -29.91 -5.71 19.48
N ILE A 587 -29.95 -7.00 19.21
CA ILE A 587 -29.17 -8.02 19.89
C ILE A 587 -28.21 -8.68 18.90
N THR A 588 -26.92 -8.51 19.12
CA THR A 588 -25.87 -9.20 18.39
C THR A 588 -25.44 -10.44 19.16
N VAL A 589 -25.56 -11.60 18.53
CA VAL A 589 -25.11 -12.90 19.04
C VAL A 589 -23.79 -13.23 18.34
N ASN A 590 -22.68 -13.05 19.06
CA ASN A 590 -21.34 -13.41 18.59
C ASN A 590 -21.01 -14.83 19.04
N LEU A 591 -20.63 -15.67 18.09
CA LEU A 591 -20.26 -17.07 18.29
C LEU A 591 -18.81 -17.25 17.83
N SER A 592 -17.92 -17.61 18.75
CA SER A 592 -16.53 -17.91 18.43
C SER A 592 -16.02 -19.12 19.21
N ASP A 593 -14.84 -19.64 18.86
CA ASP A 593 -14.17 -20.62 19.73
C ASP A 593 -13.99 -20.07 21.15
N ALA A 594 -14.26 -20.93 22.13
CA ALA A 594 -14.15 -20.59 23.54
C ALA A 594 -12.71 -20.19 23.90
N GLY A 595 -12.56 -19.03 24.56
CA GLY A 595 -11.28 -18.50 24.99
C GLY A 595 -10.40 -17.89 23.88
N LEU A 596 -10.94 -17.69 22.68
CA LEU A 596 -10.30 -16.88 21.61
C LEU A 596 -9.90 -15.50 22.14
N ASN A 597 -10.76 -14.92 22.98
CA ASN A 597 -10.40 -13.90 23.95
C ASN A 597 -10.60 -14.46 25.37
N LEU A 598 -9.60 -14.36 26.24
CA LEU A 598 -9.66 -14.94 27.60
C LEU A 598 -10.61 -14.20 28.57
N SER A 599 -11.35 -13.19 28.08
CA SER A 599 -12.46 -12.54 28.81
C SER A 599 -13.82 -12.93 28.25
N ASP A 600 -13.87 -13.85 27.28
CA ASP A 600 -15.06 -14.39 26.60
C ASP A 600 -15.95 -13.35 25.90
N LEU A 601 -15.44 -12.13 25.70
CA LEU A 601 -16.13 -11.04 25.00
C LEU A 601 -16.24 -11.26 23.48
N THR A 602 -15.57 -12.28 22.93
CA THR A 602 -15.69 -12.69 21.52
C THR A 602 -16.78 -13.75 21.31
N ASN A 603 -17.23 -14.40 22.38
CA ASN A 603 -18.33 -15.37 22.36
C ASN A 603 -19.43 -14.88 23.33
N CYS A 604 -20.07 -13.77 22.98
CA CYS A 604 -21.00 -13.07 23.85
C CYS A 604 -22.24 -12.55 23.11
N MET A 605 -23.29 -12.23 23.87
CA MET A 605 -24.40 -11.43 23.37
C MET A 605 -24.17 -9.94 23.68
N GLN A 606 -24.44 -9.07 22.73
CA GLN A 606 -24.45 -7.62 22.90
C GLN A 606 -25.86 -7.12 22.69
N VAL A 607 -26.43 -6.44 23.69
CA VAL A 607 -27.78 -5.88 23.67
C VAL A 607 -27.66 -4.36 23.60
N LEU A 608 -28.15 -3.78 22.52
CA LEU A 608 -28.20 -2.35 22.27
C LEU A 608 -29.65 -1.90 22.41
N ILE A 609 -29.96 -1.12 23.43
CA ILE A 609 -31.29 -0.62 23.75
C ILE A 609 -31.45 0.73 23.09
N LEU A 610 -32.44 0.87 22.19
CA LEU A 610 -32.71 2.11 21.45
C LEU A 610 -33.73 3.00 22.16
N ASP A 611 -34.66 2.38 22.89
CA ASP A 611 -35.74 3.08 23.58
C ASP A 611 -35.72 2.67 25.06
N PRO A 612 -35.00 3.39 25.92
CA PRO A 612 -34.88 3.05 27.33
C PRO A 612 -36.17 3.37 28.12
N GLU A 613 -37.03 4.24 27.59
CA GLU A 613 -38.30 4.58 28.22
C GLU A 613 -39.28 3.41 28.04
N LEU A 614 -39.84 2.90 29.14
CA LEU A 614 -40.88 1.86 29.13
C LEU A 614 -40.44 0.47 28.60
N PHE A 615 -39.14 0.16 28.54
CA PHE A 615 -38.66 -1.15 28.11
C PHE A 615 -38.46 -2.13 29.29
N PRO A 616 -39.31 -3.17 29.47
CA PRO A 616 -39.25 -4.03 30.65
C PRO A 616 -38.08 -5.01 30.61
N LYS A 617 -37.35 -5.15 31.73
CA LYS A 617 -36.20 -6.05 31.82
C LYS A 617 -36.55 -7.52 31.60
N GLU A 618 -37.78 -7.91 31.90
CA GLU A 618 -38.30 -9.27 31.70
C GLU A 618 -38.27 -9.67 30.23
N ILE A 619 -38.53 -8.73 29.32
CA ILE A 619 -38.50 -8.97 27.87
C ILE A 619 -37.05 -9.15 27.38
N ILE A 620 -36.09 -8.44 27.97
CA ILE A 620 -34.66 -8.66 27.70
C ILE A 620 -34.27 -10.07 28.11
N PHE A 621 -34.57 -10.48 29.34
CA PHE A 621 -34.22 -11.80 29.83
C PHE A 621 -34.90 -12.93 29.05
N LEU A 622 -36.13 -12.73 28.60
CA LEU A 622 -36.84 -13.65 27.71
C LEU A 622 -36.15 -13.77 26.35
N SER A 623 -35.79 -12.64 25.74
CA SER A 623 -35.06 -12.60 24.47
C SER A 623 -33.70 -13.28 24.58
N LEU A 624 -32.96 -12.99 25.66
CA LEU A 624 -31.68 -13.65 25.95
C LEU A 624 -31.87 -15.16 26.06
N SER A 625 -32.89 -15.64 26.77
CA SER A 625 -33.14 -17.08 26.89
C SER A 625 -33.37 -17.76 25.54
N ILE A 626 -34.20 -17.17 24.67
CA ILE A 626 -34.45 -17.72 23.33
C ILE A 626 -33.13 -17.82 22.56
N LEU A 627 -32.30 -16.79 22.63
CA LEU A 627 -31.03 -16.72 21.91
C LEU A 627 -29.94 -17.61 22.52
N THR A 628 -30.01 -17.96 23.81
CA THR A 628 -29.06 -18.88 24.46
C THR A 628 -28.98 -20.24 23.79
N HIS A 629 -30.03 -20.68 23.08
CA HIS A 629 -30.03 -21.96 22.34
C HIS A 629 -28.93 -22.05 21.26
N LYS A 630 -28.35 -20.91 20.86
CA LYS A 630 -27.25 -20.85 19.89
C LYS A 630 -25.88 -21.12 20.51
N TYR A 631 -25.79 -21.10 21.82
CA TYR A 631 -24.57 -21.37 22.57
C TYR A 631 -24.59 -22.80 23.11
N GLU A 632 -23.41 -23.41 23.15
CA GLU A 632 -23.21 -24.69 23.84
C GLU A 632 -23.11 -24.48 25.36
N GLN A 633 -22.65 -23.30 25.81
CA GLN A 633 -22.48 -22.97 27.22
C GLN A 633 -23.81 -22.65 27.90
N ASN A 634 -23.90 -22.99 29.20
CA ASN A 634 -25.06 -22.66 30.04
C ASN A 634 -24.98 -21.27 30.68
N GLU A 635 -23.78 -20.69 30.78
CA GLU A 635 -23.58 -19.33 31.27
C GLU A 635 -22.94 -18.52 30.15
N ILE A 636 -23.63 -17.47 29.71
CA ILE A 636 -23.26 -16.71 28.52
C ILE A 636 -22.96 -15.27 28.93
N PRO A 637 -21.80 -14.72 28.55
CA PRO A 637 -21.50 -13.31 28.75
C PRO A 637 -22.48 -12.43 27.96
N VAL A 638 -23.03 -11.41 28.61
CA VAL A 638 -23.90 -10.42 27.99
C VAL A 638 -23.38 -9.02 28.29
N LEU A 639 -23.22 -8.23 27.23
CA LEU A 639 -22.93 -6.80 27.28
C LEU A 639 -24.20 -6.03 26.96
N VAL A 640 -24.60 -5.09 27.82
CA VAL A 640 -25.81 -4.27 27.62
C VAL A 640 -25.41 -2.79 27.55
N TYR A 641 -25.91 -2.10 26.52
CA TYR A 641 -25.71 -0.68 26.27
C TYR A 641 -27.06 0.00 25.94
N PRO A 642 -27.30 1.24 26.39
CA PRO A 642 -26.41 2.06 27.22
C PRO A 642 -26.46 1.63 28.69
N LEU A 643 -25.40 1.94 29.43
CA LEU A 643 -25.32 1.68 30.87
C LEU A 643 -26.45 2.38 31.66
N SER A 644 -26.87 3.56 31.21
CA SER A 644 -27.95 4.36 31.82
C SER A 644 -29.25 3.57 31.93
N TYR A 645 -29.62 2.80 30.89
CA TYR A 645 -30.80 1.94 30.92
C TYR A 645 -30.67 0.83 31.98
N VAL A 646 -29.52 0.17 32.05
CA VAL A 646 -29.27 -0.95 32.97
C VAL A 646 -29.41 -0.49 34.42
N GLU A 647 -28.87 0.69 34.73
CA GLU A 647 -28.98 1.31 36.06
C GLU A 647 -30.42 1.76 36.36
N ALA A 648 -31.14 2.32 35.39
CA ALA A 648 -32.53 2.73 35.55
C ALA A 648 -33.51 1.55 35.72
N ALA A 649 -33.26 0.44 35.03
CA ALA A 649 -34.08 -0.78 35.07
C ALA A 649 -33.75 -1.70 36.26
N ASP A 650 -32.76 -1.36 37.07
CA ASP A 650 -32.26 -2.18 38.19
C ASP A 650 -31.95 -3.62 37.73
N ILE A 651 -31.16 -3.71 36.65
CA ILE A 651 -30.65 -4.98 36.13
C ILE A 651 -29.31 -5.27 36.83
N PRO A 652 -29.17 -6.43 37.51
CA PRO A 652 -27.91 -6.80 38.15
C PRO A 652 -26.82 -7.01 37.09
N TYR A 653 -25.64 -6.44 37.33
CA TYR A 653 -24.47 -6.66 36.49
C TYR A 653 -23.21 -6.81 37.35
N ASP A 654 -22.26 -7.61 36.86
CA ASP A 654 -21.04 -7.92 37.60
C ASP A 654 -20.01 -6.78 37.50
N LYS A 655 -19.88 -6.18 36.30
CA LYS A 655 -18.76 -5.28 35.94
C LYS A 655 -19.17 -4.26 34.87
N LYS A 656 -18.40 -3.17 34.77
CA LYS A 656 -18.46 -2.23 33.64
C LYS A 656 -17.31 -2.51 32.67
N TYR A 657 -17.60 -2.50 31.37
CA TYR A 657 -16.58 -2.53 30.31
C TYR A 657 -16.74 -1.33 29.40
N SER A 658 -15.71 -0.51 29.33
CA SER A 658 -15.58 0.54 28.33
C SER A 658 -15.01 -0.06 27.05
N LEU A 659 -15.78 0.00 25.96
CA LEU A 659 -15.33 -0.22 24.60
C LEU A 659 -14.70 1.08 24.12
N TRP A 660 -13.38 1.08 23.97
CA TRP A 660 -12.66 2.16 23.31
C TRP A 660 -12.53 1.83 21.83
N CYS A 661 -12.84 2.79 20.97
CA CYS A 661 -12.77 2.68 19.52
C CYS A 661 -11.92 3.82 18.97
N LEU A 662 -10.99 3.50 18.07
CA LEU A 662 -10.16 4.47 17.37
C LEU A 662 -10.29 4.30 15.86
N ASN A 663 -10.66 5.38 15.18
CA ASN A 663 -10.62 5.49 13.73
C ASN A 663 -9.18 5.77 13.29
N ILE A 664 -8.51 4.75 12.73
CA ILE A 664 -7.08 4.82 12.40
C ILE A 664 -6.79 5.84 11.29
N PRO A 665 -7.51 5.85 10.14
CA PRO A 665 -7.30 6.86 9.11
C PRO A 665 -7.48 8.30 9.60
N HIS A 666 -8.41 8.54 10.55
CA HIS A 666 -8.73 9.88 11.04
C HIS A 666 -7.81 10.34 12.18
N SER A 667 -7.70 9.54 13.25
CA SER A 667 -7.04 9.93 14.51
C SER A 667 -5.93 8.97 14.96
N GLY A 668 -5.53 8.00 14.14
CA GLY A 668 -4.44 7.06 14.47
C GLY A 668 -3.12 7.75 14.77
N THR A 669 -2.82 8.86 14.06
CA THR A 669 -1.61 9.65 14.29
C THR A 669 -1.63 10.35 15.65
N ASP A 670 -2.78 10.85 16.10
CA ASP A 670 -2.90 11.55 17.38
C ASP A 670 -2.74 10.60 18.56
N PHE A 671 -3.32 9.39 18.45
CA PHE A 671 -3.08 8.32 19.42
C PHE A 671 -1.59 7.93 19.50
N LEU A 672 -0.92 7.79 18.36
CA LEU A 672 0.51 7.45 18.32
C LEU A 672 1.39 8.54 18.94
N LYS A 673 1.07 9.82 18.73
CA LYS A 673 1.75 10.95 19.40
C LYS A 673 1.59 10.87 20.91
N TYR A 674 0.36 10.65 21.36
CA TYR A 674 0.07 10.50 22.78
C TYR A 674 0.88 9.35 23.41
N LEU A 675 0.89 8.17 22.77
CA LEU A 675 1.66 7.02 23.24
C LEU A 675 3.17 7.27 23.26
N THR A 676 3.71 7.90 22.20
CA THR A 676 5.14 8.25 22.14
C THR A 676 5.51 9.21 23.27
N GLY A 677 4.66 10.19 23.58
CA GLY A 677 4.82 11.08 24.74
C GLY A 677 4.77 10.35 26.08
N LEU A 678 3.91 9.34 26.22
CA LEU A 678 3.82 8.50 27.43
C LEU A 678 5.10 7.68 27.64
N VAL A 679 5.69 7.15 26.58
CA VAL A 679 6.95 6.38 26.64
C VAL A 679 8.14 7.27 26.97
N THR A 680 8.28 8.43 26.31
CA THR A 680 9.42 9.35 26.52
C THR A 680 9.44 9.98 27.91
N ARG A 681 8.29 10.43 28.43
CA ARG A 681 8.17 10.98 29.81
C ARG A 681 8.56 9.98 30.89
N ASN A 682 8.37 8.68 30.66
CA ASN A 682 8.80 7.64 31.59
C ASN A 682 10.31 7.35 31.50
N LYS A 683 10.94 7.55 30.33
CA LYS A 683 12.40 7.46 30.20
C LYS A 683 13.11 8.64 30.88
N SER A 684 12.61 9.87 30.72
CA SER A 684 13.24 11.06 31.32
C SER A 684 13.14 11.10 32.84
N ARG A 685 12.01 10.65 33.43
CA ARG A 685 11.87 10.54 34.89
C ARG A 685 12.87 9.56 35.55
N LYS A 686 13.42 8.60 34.79
CA LYS A 686 14.44 7.66 35.27
C LYS A 686 15.88 8.11 35.03
N ALA A 687 16.12 9.12 34.19
CA ALA A 687 17.45 9.69 34.02
C ALA A 687 17.79 10.73 35.10
N VAL A 688 16.77 11.15 35.88
CA VAL A 688 16.85 12.20 36.92
C VAL A 688 16.67 11.61 38.33
N ALA A 689 16.37 10.30 38.43
CA ALA A 689 16.30 9.53 39.68
C ALA A 689 17.41 8.48 39.65
#